data_AF-A0A5M6D5Y4-F1
#
_entry.id   AF-A0A5M6D5Y4-F1
#
_cell.length_a   1.000
_cell.length_b   1.000
_cell.length_c   1.000
_cell.angle_alpha   90.00
_cell.angle_beta   90.00
_cell.angle_gamma   90.00
#
_symmetry.space_group_name_H-M   'P 1'
#
loop_
_entity.id
_entity.type
_entity.pdbx_description
1 polymer ?
#
loop_
_entity_poly.entity_id
_entity_poly.type
_entity_poly.pdbx_seq_one_letter_code
_entity_poly.pdbx_strand_id
1 'polypeptide(L)'
;MNGAVIGLSLIVGLVCGGLVWWIKRSLLAALLVPVAVVGLVALALPPAVAPVVPAPTPSAPETLEPEAMASAKEDELPTAAKLAAFRPIEVSDHGYVGSDACRECHLQNHATWFDSYHRTMTQVANPEVVLGDFDDVKLSHNGQDYHLREADGVCWVEMLDPAAIPGTPEASKRVQRPIVMTTGSHHMQAYWFPVGARRTLAILPFVFLKDSQEWIPRSAAFLKPTLAGVSHEIGRWNASCSKCHSTHPQEREMTDLSWDTQTAEFGISCEACHGPGQQHIAYHRDFAEAKAAAESPSSDPIVNPENLPHVRSSQVCGQCHSVLTPKGDLVKINVQGGTFRPGADLREAYDIWQLHSPEMEKLLNNESMHDRVVSTNRGTFYPDGIVRVAGREYTSMEQSACFQQGEMSCLSCHQLHKAADDTRSEKEWANDQLKPGFYGNDACVQCHDQQQYSTAHTHHLADSSGSNCYNCHMPHTAYGLLKAIRNHTITSPDLKRELAADRPNACNQCHLDKTLKWTADHLQDWYSIDPPKLDADQSEIAASILWLLKGNAAQRALAAWTMGWSEAQEASGDDWQSIYLAQVLNDPYLAIRLIARRSLQTFPGLADMKLEPLGTDSERADAILSIISRWDQDPHEANAALLLGPNNRVKTSQIDAIMKQRDDTPMNLAE
;
A
#
# COMPACT_ATOMS: atom_id res chain seq x y z
N MET A 1 -74.08 15.72 -9.99
CA MET A 1 -74.31 14.28 -9.70
C MET A 1 -73.19 13.83 -8.78
N ASN A 2 -73.59 13.42 -7.58
CA ASN A 2 -72.86 12.87 -6.42
C ASN A 2 -71.72 11.92 -6.81
N GLY A 3 -70.63 11.71 -6.07
CA GLY A 3 -70.17 12.06 -4.71
C GLY A 3 -68.92 11.17 -4.46
N ALA A 4 -67.77 11.68 -4.01
CA ALA A 4 -67.38 11.86 -2.59
C ALA A 4 -67.20 10.50 -1.84
N VAL A 5 -66.19 10.19 -1.01
CA VAL A 5 -65.15 10.97 -0.28
C VAL A 5 -64.29 9.95 0.55
N ILE A 6 -62.96 10.17 0.65
CA ILE A 6 -62.03 10.24 1.85
C ILE A 6 -62.28 9.27 3.04
N GLY A 7 -61.33 8.67 3.80
CA GLY A 7 -59.87 8.82 4.02
C GLY A 7 -59.51 8.67 5.52
N LEU A 8 -58.22 8.38 5.85
CA LEU A 8 -57.45 8.52 7.12
C LEU A 8 -57.89 7.75 8.40
N SER A 9 -57.05 6.93 9.06
CA SER A 9 -55.86 7.17 9.94
C SER A 9 -56.16 7.44 11.43
N LEU A 10 -55.46 6.74 12.34
CA LEU A 10 -54.73 7.21 13.58
C LEU A 10 -54.83 6.30 14.83
N ILE A 11 -53.65 5.87 15.33
CA ILE A 11 -53.06 5.93 16.72
C ILE A 11 -53.87 5.32 17.89
N VAL A 12 -53.31 4.46 18.79
CA VAL A 12 -52.56 4.70 20.05
C VAL A 12 -52.22 3.30 20.63
N GLY A 13 -50.97 2.95 20.97
CA GLY A 13 -50.31 3.16 22.29
C GLY A 13 -50.64 2.02 23.28
N LEU A 14 -49.75 1.05 23.48
CA LEU A 14 -48.79 0.93 24.60
C LEU A 14 -49.42 0.59 25.97
N VAL A 15 -48.78 -0.37 26.66
CA VAL A 15 -48.70 -0.59 28.12
C VAL A 15 -49.30 -1.90 28.67
N CYS A 16 -48.38 -2.71 29.22
CA CYS A 16 -48.49 -3.72 30.29
C CYS A 16 -49.34 -4.98 30.03
N GLY A 17 -48.89 -6.19 30.35
CA GLY A 17 -47.84 -6.59 31.29
C GLY A 17 -48.42 -7.64 32.23
N GLY A 18 -47.69 -8.75 32.39
CA GLY A 18 -47.98 -9.81 33.36
C GLY A 18 -49.08 -10.79 32.95
N LEU A 19 -49.09 -12.05 33.38
CA LEU A 19 -48.13 -12.93 34.03
C LEU A 19 -48.88 -14.27 34.11
N VAL A 20 -48.24 -15.38 33.77
CA VAL A 20 -48.33 -16.67 34.48
C VAL A 20 -49.72 -17.32 34.62
N TRP A 21 -49.92 -18.47 33.96
CA TRP A 21 -50.40 -19.66 34.68
C TRP A 21 -49.91 -20.98 34.07
N TRP A 22 -48.88 -21.52 34.74
CA TRP A 22 -48.64 -22.90 35.17
C TRP A 22 -49.06 -24.12 34.30
N ILE A 23 -48.03 -24.91 33.95
CA ILE A 23 -47.86 -26.35 34.31
C ILE A 23 -48.82 -27.35 33.61
N LYS A 24 -48.38 -28.38 32.87
CA LYS A 24 -47.43 -29.45 33.23
C LYS A 24 -47.20 -30.33 31.99
N ARG A 25 -46.00 -30.94 31.88
CA ARG A 25 -45.72 -32.36 31.55
C ARG A 25 -46.50 -33.04 30.41
N SER A 26 -45.94 -33.82 29.49
CA SER A 26 -44.64 -34.49 29.41
C SER A 26 -44.58 -35.20 28.06
N LEU A 27 -43.39 -35.18 27.45
CA LEU A 27 -42.65 -36.27 26.82
C LEU A 27 -43.35 -37.34 25.94
N LEU A 28 -42.64 -37.60 24.83
CA LEU A 28 -42.45 -38.87 24.10
C LEU A 28 -43.57 -39.30 23.14
N ALA A 29 -43.32 -39.15 21.84
CA ALA A 29 -42.91 -40.28 21.00
C ALA A 29 -42.59 -39.82 19.57
N ALA A 30 -41.43 -40.26 19.09
CA ALA A 30 -40.98 -40.14 17.71
C ALA A 30 -41.31 -41.43 16.92
N LEU A 31 -41.22 -41.30 15.59
CA LEU A 31 -40.84 -42.30 14.57
C LEU A 31 -41.92 -43.03 13.71
N LEU A 32 -41.76 -42.82 12.39
CA LEU A 32 -41.94 -43.72 11.20
C LEU A 32 -43.27 -43.70 10.37
N VAL A 33 -43.26 -42.95 9.24
CA VAL A 33 -43.20 -43.35 7.78
C VAL A 33 -44.00 -44.62 7.33
N PRO A 34 -44.56 -44.84 6.07
CA PRO A 34 -44.42 -44.20 4.73
C PRO A 34 -45.65 -44.08 3.74
N VAL A 35 -45.47 -43.26 2.67
CA VAL A 35 -45.66 -43.43 1.17
C VAL A 35 -47.00 -43.82 0.47
N ALA A 36 -47.23 -43.11 -0.67
CA ALA A 36 -48.08 -43.34 -1.89
C ALA A 36 -49.46 -42.61 -1.90
N VAL A 37 -49.92 -41.89 -2.95
CA VAL A 37 -50.01 -42.22 -4.39
C VAL A 37 -50.17 -40.95 -5.27
N VAL A 38 -49.36 -40.93 -6.36
CA VAL A 38 -49.56 -40.47 -7.75
C VAL A 38 -50.89 -39.79 -8.18
N GLY A 39 -50.81 -38.68 -8.95
CA GLY A 39 -51.85 -38.33 -9.93
C GLY A 39 -51.92 -36.87 -10.43
N LEU A 40 -51.39 -36.63 -11.65
CA LEU A 40 -51.84 -35.65 -12.67
C LEU A 40 -51.92 -34.14 -12.34
N VAL A 41 -51.02 -33.34 -12.94
CA VAL A 41 -51.37 -32.33 -13.98
C VAL A 41 -50.14 -32.07 -14.84
N ALA A 42 -50.24 -32.45 -16.12
CA ALA A 42 -49.42 -31.92 -17.21
C ALA A 42 -50.33 -31.04 -18.06
N LEU A 43 -49.91 -29.80 -18.37
CA LEU A 43 -50.02 -29.16 -19.70
C LEU A 43 -49.53 -27.69 -19.67
N ALA A 44 -48.83 -27.33 -20.74
CA ALA A 44 -48.36 -26.01 -21.20
C ALA A 44 -46.95 -25.53 -20.77
N LEU A 45 -45.94 -25.99 -21.53
CA LEU A 45 -44.64 -25.30 -21.71
C LEU A 45 -44.54 -24.80 -23.16
N PRO A 46 -43.92 -23.62 -23.42
CA PRO A 46 -43.67 -23.09 -24.77
C PRO A 46 -42.53 -23.84 -25.48
N PRO A 47 -42.40 -23.73 -26.83
CA PRO A 47 -41.49 -24.57 -27.61
C PRO A 47 -40.01 -24.19 -27.42
N ALA A 48 -39.16 -25.22 -27.46
CA ALA A 48 -37.71 -25.14 -27.32
C ALA A 48 -37.03 -24.47 -28.53
N VAL A 49 -36.08 -23.59 -28.24
CA VAL A 49 -35.12 -23.04 -29.20
C VAL A 49 -34.04 -24.10 -29.46
N ALA A 50 -33.68 -24.30 -30.74
CA ALA A 50 -32.64 -25.26 -31.15
C ALA A 50 -31.26 -24.87 -30.61
N PRO A 51 -30.41 -25.84 -30.20
CA PRO A 51 -29.06 -25.55 -29.71
C PRO A 51 -28.15 -25.12 -30.88
N VAL A 52 -27.51 -23.96 -30.72
CA VAL A 52 -26.41 -23.52 -31.58
C VAL A 52 -25.17 -24.33 -31.21
N VAL A 53 -24.59 -25.03 -32.19
CA VAL A 53 -23.33 -25.78 -32.04
C VAL A 53 -22.17 -24.77 -32.01
N PRO A 54 -21.36 -24.70 -30.94
CA PRO A 54 -20.17 -23.86 -30.94
C PRO A 54 -19.10 -24.46 -31.87
N ALA A 55 -18.41 -23.61 -32.62
CA ALA A 55 -17.27 -24.00 -33.44
C ALA A 55 -16.14 -24.63 -32.57
N PRO A 56 -15.35 -25.57 -33.12
CA PRO A 56 -14.30 -26.24 -32.38
C PRO A 56 -13.22 -25.24 -31.93
N THR A 57 -12.93 -25.25 -30.62
CA THR A 57 -11.83 -24.55 -29.98
C THR A 57 -10.50 -25.02 -30.58
N PRO A 58 -9.55 -24.13 -30.93
CA PRO A 58 -8.20 -24.56 -31.27
C PRO A 58 -7.58 -25.29 -30.07
N SER A 59 -6.94 -26.41 -30.35
CA SER A 59 -6.26 -27.26 -29.36
C SER A 59 -5.26 -26.42 -28.56
N ALA A 60 -5.34 -26.51 -27.23
CA ALA A 60 -4.31 -25.98 -26.35
C ALA A 60 -2.94 -26.59 -26.75
N PRO A 61 -1.82 -25.84 -26.64
CA PRO A 61 -0.50 -26.46 -26.70
C PRO A 61 -0.42 -27.56 -25.63
N GLU A 62 0.19 -28.69 -25.97
CA GLU A 62 0.49 -29.78 -25.03
C GLU A 62 0.99 -29.20 -23.70
N THR A 63 0.28 -29.54 -22.63
CA THR A 63 0.68 -29.25 -21.26
C THR A 63 2.00 -29.95 -20.98
N LEU A 64 3.10 -29.19 -20.86
CA LEU A 64 4.31 -29.70 -20.23
C LEU A 64 3.97 -30.05 -18.77
N GLU A 65 4.01 -31.33 -18.43
CA GLU A 65 3.71 -31.82 -17.08
C GLU A 65 4.76 -31.35 -16.04
N PRO A 66 4.40 -31.21 -14.75
CA PRO A 66 5.23 -30.62 -13.70
C PRO A 66 6.54 -31.39 -13.39
N GLU A 67 6.63 -32.68 -13.73
CA GLU A 67 7.82 -33.51 -13.43
C GLU A 67 9.07 -33.06 -14.20
N ALA A 68 8.91 -32.36 -15.33
CA ALA A 68 10.03 -31.97 -16.19
C ALA A 68 10.97 -30.92 -15.57
N MET A 69 10.50 -30.08 -14.64
CA MET A 69 11.36 -29.05 -14.00
C MET A 69 11.96 -29.48 -12.67
N ALA A 70 11.41 -30.50 -12.00
CA ALA A 70 11.97 -31.01 -10.74
C ALA A 70 13.23 -31.88 -10.97
N SER A 71 13.50 -32.29 -12.21
CA SER A 71 14.57 -33.24 -12.56
C SER A 71 15.55 -32.74 -13.63
N ALA A 72 15.46 -31.47 -14.06
CA ALA A 72 16.37 -30.93 -15.06
C ALA A 72 17.83 -30.98 -14.54
N LYS A 73 18.69 -31.72 -15.26
CA LYS A 73 20.14 -31.73 -15.04
C LYS A 73 20.70 -30.33 -15.33
N GLU A 74 21.82 -29.99 -14.69
CA GLU A 74 22.54 -28.70 -14.83
C GLU A 74 22.75 -28.22 -16.30
N ASP A 75 22.67 -29.11 -17.30
CA ASP A 75 22.92 -28.80 -18.71
C ASP A 75 21.68 -28.50 -19.59
N GLU A 76 20.45 -28.48 -19.04
CA GLU A 76 19.23 -28.09 -19.80
C GLU A 76 18.45 -26.95 -19.11
N LEU A 77 19.13 -25.83 -18.83
CA LEU A 77 18.47 -24.62 -18.34
C LEU A 77 17.57 -24.02 -19.45
N PRO A 78 16.27 -23.78 -19.19
CA PRO A 78 15.35 -23.25 -20.19
C PRO A 78 15.69 -21.80 -20.56
N THR A 79 15.87 -21.53 -21.85
CA THR A 79 15.93 -20.17 -22.43
C THR A 79 14.74 -19.30 -21.96
N ALA A 80 14.90 -17.98 -21.88
CA ALA A 80 13.84 -17.03 -21.49
C ALA A 80 12.47 -17.27 -22.21
N ALA A 81 12.48 -17.71 -23.46
CA ALA A 81 11.27 -18.05 -24.23
C ALA A 81 10.48 -19.24 -23.63
N LYS A 82 11.16 -20.23 -23.03
CA LYS A 82 10.52 -21.37 -22.36
C LYS A 82 9.96 -20.97 -20.99
N LEU A 83 10.59 -20.00 -20.31
CA LEU A 83 10.11 -19.48 -19.02
C LEU A 83 8.77 -18.73 -19.13
N ALA A 84 8.48 -18.15 -20.30
CA ALA A 84 7.21 -17.46 -20.55
C ALA A 84 5.97 -18.35 -20.32
N ALA A 85 6.09 -19.68 -20.47
CA ALA A 85 5.00 -20.61 -20.22
C ALA A 85 4.60 -20.72 -18.73
N PHE A 86 5.53 -20.39 -17.81
CA PHE A 86 5.38 -20.61 -16.37
C PHE A 86 5.09 -19.33 -15.57
N ARG A 87 4.95 -18.20 -16.25
CA ARG A 87 4.54 -16.93 -15.65
C ARG A 87 3.24 -16.44 -16.27
N PRO A 88 2.51 -15.54 -15.60
CA PRO A 88 1.48 -14.71 -16.21
C PRO A 88 1.93 -14.16 -17.58
N ILE A 89 0.97 -13.93 -18.47
CA ILE A 89 1.23 -13.44 -19.84
C ILE A 89 0.48 -12.16 -20.15
N GLU A 90 1.01 -11.42 -21.11
CA GLU A 90 0.35 -10.27 -21.72
C GLU A 90 -0.52 -10.75 -22.89
N VAL A 91 -1.73 -10.23 -22.98
CA VAL A 91 -2.70 -10.51 -24.05
C VAL A 91 -3.35 -9.23 -24.52
N SER A 92 -3.35 -8.99 -25.82
CA SER A 92 -4.09 -7.87 -26.42
C SER A 92 -5.54 -8.30 -26.64
N ASP A 93 -6.39 -8.09 -25.64
CA ASP A 93 -7.81 -8.36 -25.69
C ASP A 93 -8.64 -7.18 -25.18
N HIS A 94 -9.97 -7.28 -25.24
CA HIS A 94 -10.90 -6.26 -24.72
C HIS A 94 -10.64 -4.80 -25.21
N GLY A 95 -9.99 -4.65 -26.37
CA GLY A 95 -9.64 -3.36 -26.97
C GLY A 95 -8.33 -2.75 -26.48
N TYR A 96 -7.58 -3.45 -25.63
CA TYR A 96 -6.24 -3.04 -25.19
C TYR A 96 -5.21 -3.39 -26.26
N VAL A 97 -4.31 -2.45 -26.55
CA VAL A 97 -3.32 -2.56 -27.64
C VAL A 97 -1.86 -2.48 -27.17
N GLY A 98 -1.64 -2.15 -25.90
CA GLY A 98 -0.33 -1.96 -25.30
C GLY A 98 0.27 -0.58 -25.59
N SER A 99 1.14 -0.11 -24.70
CA SER A 99 1.78 1.21 -24.71
C SER A 99 2.65 1.45 -25.96
N ASP A 100 3.24 0.40 -26.52
CA ASP A 100 4.04 0.50 -27.75
C ASP A 100 3.22 1.02 -28.93
N ALA A 101 1.91 0.72 -28.98
CA ALA A 101 1.02 1.25 -30.02
C ALA A 101 0.82 2.77 -29.89
N CYS A 102 0.92 3.33 -28.68
CA CYS A 102 0.79 4.76 -28.42
C CYS A 102 2.02 5.56 -28.89
N ARG A 103 3.20 4.92 -28.93
CA ARG A 103 4.47 5.56 -29.28
C ARG A 103 4.48 6.17 -30.67
N GLU A 104 3.76 5.57 -31.62
CA GLU A 104 3.69 6.02 -33.02
C GLU A 104 3.26 7.50 -33.12
N CYS A 105 2.26 7.89 -32.33
CA CYS A 105 1.70 9.25 -32.34
C CYS A 105 2.17 10.10 -31.14
N HIS A 106 2.52 9.49 -30.00
CA HIS A 106 2.79 10.18 -28.74
C HIS A 106 4.23 9.94 -28.22
N LEU A 107 5.23 10.29 -29.02
CA LEU A 107 6.65 10.04 -28.70
C LEU A 107 7.10 10.58 -27.34
N GLN A 108 6.74 11.82 -27.00
CA GLN A 108 7.18 12.45 -25.75
C GLN A 108 6.49 11.84 -24.53
N ASN A 109 5.17 11.65 -24.56
CA ASN A 109 4.43 11.06 -23.45
C ASN A 109 4.89 9.62 -23.21
N HIS A 110 5.12 8.86 -24.28
CA HIS A 110 5.68 7.51 -24.19
C HIS A 110 7.08 7.52 -23.56
N ALA A 111 7.98 8.41 -23.99
CA ALA A 111 9.33 8.49 -23.42
C ALA A 111 9.30 8.79 -21.91
N THR A 112 8.52 9.79 -21.49
CA THR A 112 8.41 10.16 -20.07
C THR A 112 7.71 9.09 -19.23
N TRP A 113 6.70 8.41 -19.76
CA TRP A 113 6.10 7.24 -19.11
C TRP A 113 7.12 6.09 -18.98
N PHE A 114 7.94 5.87 -20.00
CA PHE A 114 8.92 4.80 -20.02
C PHE A 114 10.00 4.97 -18.93
N ASP A 115 10.31 6.21 -18.57
CA ASP A 115 11.25 6.55 -17.49
C ASP A 115 10.58 6.60 -16.10
N SER A 116 9.26 6.43 -16.01
CA SER A 116 8.51 6.48 -14.75
C SER A 116 8.47 5.13 -14.03
N TYR A 117 8.28 5.16 -12.70
CA TYR A 117 8.13 3.94 -11.91
C TYR A 117 6.79 3.21 -12.11
N HIS A 118 5.79 3.87 -12.71
CA HIS A 118 4.53 3.23 -13.09
C HIS A 118 4.77 2.09 -14.10
N ARG A 119 5.56 2.36 -15.16
CA ARG A 119 5.93 1.33 -16.14
C ARG A 119 6.67 0.17 -15.46
N THR A 120 7.63 0.48 -14.60
CA THR A 120 8.55 -0.53 -14.06
C THR A 120 8.03 -1.24 -12.81
N MET A 121 6.74 -1.09 -12.47
CA MET A 121 6.16 -1.66 -11.25
C MET A 121 6.18 -3.20 -11.25
N THR A 122 5.81 -3.83 -12.37
CA THR A 122 6.01 -5.27 -12.59
C THR A 122 6.73 -5.46 -13.90
N GLN A 123 7.77 -6.29 -13.91
CA GLN A 123 8.54 -6.56 -15.11
C GLN A 123 8.87 -8.04 -15.22
N VAL A 124 9.06 -8.51 -16.46
CA VAL A 124 9.61 -9.83 -16.73
C VAL A 124 11.07 -9.83 -16.28
N ALA A 125 11.46 -10.82 -15.48
CA ALA A 125 12.82 -10.88 -14.96
C ALA A 125 13.82 -11.21 -16.08
N ASN A 126 14.89 -10.41 -16.13
CA ASN A 126 16.09 -10.60 -16.95
C ASN A 126 17.24 -9.79 -16.30
N PRO A 127 18.50 -9.96 -16.75
CA PRO A 127 19.65 -9.33 -16.11
C PRO A 127 19.63 -7.79 -16.11
N GLU A 128 18.88 -7.15 -17.02
CA GLU A 128 18.75 -5.68 -17.06
C GLU A 128 17.70 -5.15 -16.07
N VAL A 129 16.79 -6.02 -15.59
CA VAL A 129 15.63 -5.68 -14.75
C VAL A 129 15.84 -6.05 -13.28
N VAL A 130 16.57 -7.14 -13.03
CA VAL A 130 16.83 -7.66 -11.68
C VAL A 130 17.82 -6.73 -10.98
N LEU A 131 17.39 -6.13 -9.87
CA LEU A 131 18.22 -5.21 -9.08
C LEU A 131 19.09 -5.92 -8.04
N GLY A 132 18.64 -7.07 -7.56
CA GLY A 132 19.27 -7.80 -6.49
C GLY A 132 20.47 -8.61 -6.96
N ASP A 133 21.41 -8.81 -6.06
CA ASP A 133 22.58 -9.64 -6.32
C ASP A 133 22.22 -11.14 -6.28
N PHE A 134 22.46 -11.83 -7.40
CA PHE A 134 22.31 -13.28 -7.56
C PHE A 134 23.65 -13.97 -7.79
N ASP A 135 24.80 -13.33 -7.54
CA ASP A 135 26.12 -13.95 -7.72
C ASP A 135 26.52 -14.79 -6.49
N ASP A 136 26.11 -16.07 -6.49
CA ASP A 136 26.41 -17.07 -5.44
C ASP A 136 25.99 -16.65 -4.00
N VAL A 137 24.91 -15.89 -3.88
CA VAL A 137 24.43 -15.33 -2.60
C VAL A 137 23.71 -16.39 -1.76
N LYS A 138 24.06 -16.48 -0.47
CA LYS A 138 23.41 -17.38 0.50
C LYS A 138 22.63 -16.57 1.52
N LEU A 139 21.34 -16.86 1.63
CA LEU A 139 20.43 -16.20 2.56
C LEU A 139 19.81 -17.22 3.51
N SER A 140 19.61 -16.82 4.76
CA SER A 140 18.93 -17.64 5.76
C SER A 140 17.92 -16.81 6.54
N HIS A 141 16.71 -17.34 6.72
CA HIS A 141 15.70 -16.70 7.57
C HIS A 141 14.82 -17.76 8.24
N ASN A 142 14.61 -17.64 9.55
CA ASN A 142 13.79 -18.57 10.35
C ASN A 142 14.14 -20.05 10.12
N GLY A 143 15.43 -20.36 10.02
CA GLY A 143 15.94 -21.73 9.83
C GLY A 143 15.75 -22.30 8.43
N GLN A 144 15.36 -21.47 7.46
CA GLN A 144 15.31 -21.85 6.04
C GLN A 144 16.44 -21.18 5.27
N ASP A 145 17.14 -21.98 4.49
CA ASP A 145 18.28 -21.54 3.67
C ASP A 145 17.87 -21.43 2.20
N TYR A 146 18.43 -20.41 1.54
CA TYR A 146 18.22 -20.06 0.15
C TYR A 146 19.58 -19.80 -0.51
N HIS A 147 19.73 -20.25 -1.74
CA HIS A 147 20.93 -19.98 -2.54
C HIS A 147 20.52 -19.34 -3.86
N LEU A 148 20.95 -18.10 -4.06
CA LEU A 148 20.69 -17.33 -5.26
C LEU A 148 21.88 -17.45 -6.21
N ARG A 149 21.60 -17.73 -7.49
CA ARG A 149 22.62 -17.88 -8.54
C ARG A 149 22.14 -17.27 -9.85
N GLU A 150 23.03 -16.65 -10.61
CA GLU A 150 22.79 -16.29 -12.00
C GLU A 150 23.51 -17.27 -12.92
N ALA A 151 22.79 -17.80 -13.92
CA ALA A 151 23.35 -18.67 -14.95
C ALA A 151 22.61 -18.45 -16.27
N ASP A 152 23.36 -18.29 -17.37
CA ASP A 152 22.83 -18.09 -18.73
C ASP A 152 21.80 -16.94 -18.85
N GLY A 153 22.01 -15.86 -18.10
CA GLY A 153 21.13 -14.70 -18.06
C GLY A 153 19.79 -14.94 -17.36
N VAL A 154 19.71 -15.98 -16.52
CA VAL A 154 18.55 -16.29 -15.68
C VAL A 154 18.99 -16.31 -14.22
N CYS A 155 18.24 -15.62 -13.37
CA CYS A 155 18.40 -15.67 -11.92
C CYS A 155 17.64 -16.87 -11.34
N TRP A 156 18.27 -17.62 -10.46
CA TRP A 156 17.75 -18.85 -9.86
C TRP A 156 17.76 -18.76 -8.35
N VAL A 157 16.82 -19.46 -7.71
CA VAL A 157 16.83 -19.74 -6.28
C VAL A 157 16.78 -21.24 -6.03
N GLU A 158 17.70 -21.73 -5.21
CA GLU A 158 17.66 -23.08 -4.63
C GLU A 158 17.18 -23.02 -3.18
N MET A 159 16.13 -23.79 -2.86
CA MET A 159 15.45 -23.81 -1.56
C MET A 159 14.68 -25.11 -1.36
N LEU A 160 14.13 -25.35 -0.17
CA LEU A 160 13.15 -26.43 0.03
C LEU A 160 11.87 -26.12 -0.76
N ASP A 161 11.22 -27.13 -1.35
CA ASP A 161 10.03 -26.89 -2.17
C ASP A 161 8.86 -26.37 -1.31
N PRO A 162 8.42 -25.11 -1.50
CA PRO A 162 7.32 -24.54 -0.72
C PRO A 162 5.96 -25.13 -1.07
N ALA A 163 5.82 -25.85 -2.19
CA ALA A 163 4.60 -26.55 -2.58
C ALA A 163 4.53 -28.00 -2.05
N ALA A 164 5.62 -28.52 -1.47
CA ALA A 164 5.64 -29.88 -0.92
C ALA A 164 4.81 -29.98 0.37
N ILE A 165 4.10 -31.11 0.52
CA ILE A 165 3.28 -31.37 1.71
C ILE A 165 4.21 -31.58 2.92
N PRO A 166 4.05 -30.82 4.02
CA PRO A 166 4.89 -30.97 5.20
C PRO A 166 4.92 -32.41 5.74
N GLY A 167 6.10 -32.90 6.09
CA GLY A 167 6.30 -34.26 6.61
C GLY A 167 6.48 -35.36 5.55
N THR A 168 6.39 -35.02 4.27
CA THR A 168 6.74 -35.94 3.17
C THR A 168 8.25 -35.94 2.87
N PRO A 169 8.81 -37.00 2.25
CA PRO A 169 10.19 -36.99 1.76
C PRO A 169 10.47 -35.82 0.81
N GLU A 170 9.47 -35.42 0.02
CA GLU A 170 9.54 -34.30 -0.92
C GLU A 170 9.80 -32.97 -0.21
N ALA A 171 9.21 -32.75 0.98
CA ALA A 171 9.42 -31.54 1.77
C ALA A 171 10.86 -31.37 2.31
N SER A 172 11.68 -32.42 2.22
CA SER A 172 13.12 -32.37 2.57
C SER A 172 14.03 -32.20 1.35
N LYS A 173 13.48 -32.20 0.13
CA LYS A 173 14.24 -32.03 -1.10
C LYS A 173 14.39 -30.54 -1.41
N ARG A 174 15.59 -30.15 -1.83
CA ARG A 174 15.82 -28.83 -2.41
C ARG A 174 15.44 -28.85 -3.88
N VAL A 175 14.84 -27.77 -4.34
CA VAL A 175 14.45 -27.52 -5.73
C VAL A 175 15.09 -26.21 -6.19
N GLN A 176 15.41 -26.16 -7.47
CA GLN A 176 15.85 -24.92 -8.14
C GLN A 176 14.67 -24.35 -8.92
N ARG A 177 14.40 -23.05 -8.73
CA ARG A 177 13.34 -22.33 -9.43
C ARG A 177 13.89 -21.06 -10.08
N PRO A 178 13.52 -20.76 -11.33
CA PRO A 178 13.92 -19.53 -11.99
C PRO A 178 13.09 -18.35 -11.46
N ILE A 179 13.71 -17.20 -11.32
CA ILE A 179 12.99 -15.94 -11.15
C ILE A 179 12.45 -15.53 -12.51
N VAL A 180 11.12 -15.37 -12.60
CA VAL A 180 10.43 -15.12 -13.88
C VAL A 180 9.85 -13.71 -13.97
N MET A 181 9.62 -13.08 -12.82
CA MET A 181 9.07 -11.72 -12.74
C MET A 181 9.60 -11.00 -11.50
N THR A 182 9.61 -9.66 -11.57
CA THR A 182 9.91 -8.78 -10.44
C THR A 182 8.74 -7.84 -10.18
N THR A 183 8.62 -7.36 -8.94
CA THR A 183 7.69 -6.28 -8.56
C THR A 183 8.42 -5.26 -7.69
N GLY A 184 8.27 -3.98 -8.03
CA GLY A 184 8.99 -2.87 -7.40
C GLY A 184 10.29 -2.51 -8.13
N SER A 185 10.63 -1.22 -8.15
CA SER A 185 11.76 -0.67 -8.93
C SER A 185 12.42 0.55 -8.29
N HIS A 186 11.69 1.32 -7.47
CA HIS A 186 12.21 2.55 -6.88
C HIS A 186 13.03 2.32 -5.60
N HIS A 187 12.43 1.74 -4.55
CA HIS A 187 13.06 1.59 -3.23
C HIS A 187 13.40 0.14 -2.86
N MET A 188 12.56 -0.80 -3.29
CA MET A 188 12.75 -2.22 -3.07
C MET A 188 12.22 -3.02 -4.24
N GLN A 189 12.75 -4.23 -4.44
CA GLN A 189 12.28 -5.16 -5.44
C GLN A 189 12.03 -6.54 -4.82
N ALA A 190 10.88 -7.11 -5.16
CA ALA A 190 10.48 -8.48 -4.86
C ALA A 190 10.59 -9.36 -6.12
N TYR A 191 10.75 -10.67 -5.90
CA TYR A 191 11.07 -11.63 -6.95
C TYR A 191 10.08 -12.80 -6.91
N TRP A 192 9.62 -13.22 -8.09
CA TRP A 192 8.61 -14.26 -8.23
C TRP A 192 9.16 -15.45 -9.01
N PHE A 193 8.81 -16.65 -8.55
CA PHE A 193 9.19 -17.91 -9.16
C PHE A 193 7.96 -18.82 -9.35
N PRO A 194 7.95 -19.70 -10.35
CA PRO A 194 6.82 -20.61 -10.59
C PRO A 194 6.84 -21.80 -9.61
N VAL A 195 5.67 -22.25 -9.19
CA VAL A 195 5.53 -23.46 -8.34
C VAL A 195 5.18 -24.72 -9.13
N GLY A 196 5.24 -24.67 -10.46
CA GLY A 196 4.96 -25.82 -11.34
C GLY A 196 3.47 -26.14 -11.56
N ALA A 197 2.55 -25.30 -11.07
CA ALA A 197 1.12 -25.40 -11.30
C ALA A 197 0.64 -24.29 -12.25
N ARG A 198 0.54 -24.57 -13.55
CA ARG A 198 0.21 -23.58 -14.60
C ARG A 198 1.12 -22.33 -14.50
N ARG A 199 0.53 -21.13 -14.39
CA ARG A 199 1.20 -19.84 -14.23
C ARG A 199 1.12 -19.32 -12.80
N THR A 200 1.02 -20.23 -11.83
CA THR A 200 0.97 -19.88 -10.41
C THR A 200 2.35 -19.47 -9.93
N LEU A 201 2.42 -18.28 -9.33
CA LEU A 201 3.66 -17.73 -8.80
C LEU A 201 3.71 -17.83 -7.27
N ALA A 202 4.91 -17.97 -6.75
CA ALA A 202 5.25 -17.76 -5.36
C ALA A 202 6.31 -16.66 -5.24
N ILE A 203 6.37 -16.01 -4.08
CA ILE A 203 7.32 -14.93 -3.83
C ILE A 203 8.56 -15.47 -3.10
N LEU A 204 9.74 -14.99 -3.51
CA LEU A 204 10.94 -15.14 -2.70
C LEU A 204 10.71 -14.40 -1.37
N PRO A 205 10.95 -15.01 -0.19
CA PRO A 205 10.66 -14.40 1.10
C PRO A 205 11.72 -13.36 1.52
N PHE A 206 12.43 -12.80 0.54
CA PHE A 206 13.40 -11.72 0.67
C PHE A 206 13.08 -10.64 -0.36
N VAL A 207 13.37 -9.40 0.01
CA VAL A 207 13.36 -8.26 -0.92
C VAL A 207 14.74 -7.64 -0.94
N PHE A 208 15.09 -7.06 -2.09
CA PHE A 208 16.33 -6.31 -2.22
C PHE A 208 16.03 -4.82 -2.02
N LEU A 209 16.75 -4.18 -1.10
CA LEU A 209 16.67 -2.74 -0.88
C LEU A 209 17.66 -2.04 -1.80
N LYS A 210 17.16 -1.15 -2.67
CA LYS A 210 17.99 -0.47 -3.67
C LYS A 210 18.95 0.54 -3.04
N ASP A 211 18.50 1.31 -2.07
CA ASP A 211 19.31 2.40 -1.51
C ASP A 211 20.51 1.86 -0.71
N SER A 212 20.32 0.77 0.04
CA SER A 212 21.37 0.12 0.86
C SER A 212 22.07 -1.06 0.16
N GLN A 213 21.62 -1.45 -1.03
CA GLN A 213 22.16 -2.57 -1.81
C GLN A 213 22.24 -3.87 -1.01
N GLU A 214 21.16 -4.24 -0.32
CA GLU A 214 21.15 -5.40 0.56
C GLU A 214 19.88 -6.25 0.44
N TRP A 215 20.02 -7.53 0.76
CA TRP A 215 18.90 -8.45 0.92
C TRP A 215 18.38 -8.40 2.36
N ILE A 216 17.08 -8.18 2.52
CA ILE A 216 16.40 -8.33 3.81
C ILE A 216 15.28 -9.35 3.71
N PRO A 217 14.93 -10.05 4.81
CA PRO A 217 13.68 -10.80 4.85
C PRO A 217 12.53 -9.89 4.48
N ARG A 218 11.62 -10.34 3.60
CA ARG A 218 10.41 -9.58 3.23
C ARG A 218 9.62 -9.18 4.47
N SER A 219 9.68 -9.99 5.51
CA SER A 219 9.03 -9.71 6.77
C SER A 219 9.53 -8.45 7.48
N ALA A 220 10.79 -8.07 7.25
CA ALA A 220 11.39 -6.87 7.79
C ALA A 220 11.09 -5.60 6.97
N ALA A 221 10.58 -5.73 5.73
CA ALA A 221 10.23 -4.60 4.87
C ALA A 221 8.90 -3.92 5.25
N PHE A 222 8.06 -4.61 6.01
CA PHE A 222 6.75 -4.14 6.46
C PHE A 222 6.72 -4.03 7.99
N LEU A 223 5.86 -3.16 8.53
CA LEU A 223 5.70 -3.06 9.97
C LEU A 223 4.75 -4.15 10.44
N LYS A 224 5.29 -5.35 10.66
CA LYS A 224 4.54 -6.49 11.16
C LYS A 224 5.28 -7.20 12.30
N PRO A 225 4.56 -7.89 13.19
CA PRO A 225 5.21 -8.63 14.26
C PRO A 225 6.11 -9.70 13.66
N THR A 226 7.19 -10.02 14.35
CA THR A 226 8.06 -11.13 13.96
C THR A 226 7.29 -12.44 14.11
N LEU A 227 6.74 -12.94 13.00
CA LEU A 227 6.02 -14.22 12.97
C LEU A 227 7.01 -15.38 13.01
N ALA A 228 6.60 -16.48 13.65
CA ALA A 228 7.31 -17.75 13.53
C ALA A 228 7.02 -18.33 12.13
N GLY A 229 8.05 -18.45 11.30
CA GLY A 229 8.00 -19.14 10.00
C GLY A 229 8.19 -18.23 8.79
N VAL A 230 8.26 -18.87 7.62
CA VAL A 230 8.46 -18.24 6.33
C VAL A 230 7.27 -18.55 5.44
N SER A 231 6.71 -17.54 4.78
CA SER A 231 5.62 -17.69 3.82
C SER A 231 6.10 -17.29 2.42
N HIS A 232 5.79 -18.13 1.44
CA HIS A 232 6.04 -17.88 0.03
C HIS A 232 4.81 -17.33 -0.71
N GLU A 233 3.72 -17.07 0.01
CA GLU A 233 2.53 -16.39 -0.49
C GLU A 233 2.08 -16.87 -1.89
N ILE A 234 1.95 -18.19 -2.06
CA ILE A 234 1.60 -18.83 -3.34
C ILE A 234 0.29 -18.22 -3.88
N GLY A 235 0.32 -17.78 -5.14
CA GLY A 235 -0.80 -17.12 -5.82
C GLY A 235 -1.00 -15.63 -5.48
N ARG A 236 -0.18 -15.04 -4.60
CA ARG A 236 -0.35 -13.64 -4.15
C ARG A 236 -0.26 -12.64 -5.29
N TRP A 237 0.71 -12.79 -6.21
CA TRP A 237 0.77 -11.92 -7.38
C TRP A 237 -0.48 -12.09 -8.24
N ASN A 238 -0.84 -13.34 -8.55
CA ASN A 238 -1.96 -13.72 -9.40
C ASN A 238 -3.28 -13.10 -8.93
N ALA A 239 -3.61 -13.26 -7.65
CA ALA A 239 -4.93 -12.94 -7.09
C ALA A 239 -5.02 -11.53 -6.43
N SER A 240 -3.90 -10.85 -6.19
CA SER A 240 -3.90 -9.60 -5.42
C SER A 240 -2.97 -8.52 -5.97
N CYS A 241 -1.69 -8.81 -6.21
CA CYS A 241 -0.77 -7.76 -6.67
C CYS A 241 -1.08 -7.32 -8.10
N SER A 242 -1.49 -8.25 -8.97
CA SER A 242 -1.84 -7.99 -10.36
C SER A 242 -2.88 -6.88 -10.51
N LYS A 243 -3.87 -6.79 -9.59
CA LYS A 243 -4.96 -5.80 -9.57
C LYS A 243 -4.49 -4.35 -9.63
N CYS A 244 -3.34 -4.06 -9.02
CA CYS A 244 -2.78 -2.71 -8.97
C CYS A 244 -1.41 -2.59 -9.64
N HIS A 245 -0.73 -3.70 -9.95
CA HIS A 245 0.65 -3.72 -10.48
C HIS A 245 0.72 -4.26 -11.92
N SER A 246 -0.41 -4.25 -12.64
CA SER A 246 -0.51 -4.58 -14.06
C SER A 246 -1.72 -3.89 -14.66
N THR A 247 -1.86 -3.93 -15.99
CA THR A 247 -2.99 -3.30 -16.67
C THR A 247 -4.06 -4.33 -17.04
N HIS A 248 -5.32 -4.05 -16.67
CA HIS A 248 -6.47 -4.92 -16.96
C HIS A 248 -6.23 -6.42 -16.67
N PRO A 249 -5.88 -6.80 -15.43
CA PRO A 249 -5.62 -8.20 -15.10
C PRO A 249 -6.89 -9.05 -15.12
N GLN A 250 -6.73 -10.28 -15.59
CA GLN A 250 -7.66 -11.39 -15.46
C GLN A 250 -7.00 -12.45 -14.57
N GLU A 251 -7.49 -12.61 -13.34
CA GLU A 251 -6.90 -13.53 -12.36
C GLU A 251 -6.85 -14.97 -12.90
N ARG A 252 -7.96 -15.42 -13.52
CA ARG A 252 -8.18 -16.76 -14.07
C ARG A 252 -7.79 -17.85 -13.07
N GLU A 253 -8.30 -17.71 -11.85
CA GLU A 253 -8.26 -18.74 -10.81
C GLU A 253 -9.06 -19.96 -11.28
N MET A 254 -8.45 -21.13 -11.12
CA MET A 254 -8.97 -22.43 -11.51
C MET A 254 -9.53 -23.17 -10.29
N THR A 255 -10.35 -24.19 -10.51
CA THR A 255 -10.98 -24.96 -9.43
C THR A 255 -9.99 -25.74 -8.54
N ASP A 256 -8.78 -25.99 -9.04
CA ASP A 256 -7.67 -26.63 -8.32
C ASP A 256 -6.80 -25.61 -7.56
N LEU A 257 -7.24 -24.36 -7.42
CA LEU A 257 -6.50 -23.25 -6.81
C LEU A 257 -5.19 -22.91 -7.52
N SER A 258 -5.05 -23.29 -8.80
CA SER A 258 -3.99 -22.78 -9.66
C SER A 258 -4.48 -21.57 -10.46
N TRP A 259 -3.55 -20.81 -11.04
CA TRP A 259 -3.86 -19.63 -11.85
C TRP A 259 -3.31 -19.72 -13.27
N ASP A 260 -4.06 -19.18 -14.21
CA ASP A 260 -3.63 -18.92 -15.59
C ASP A 260 -3.69 -17.42 -15.90
N THR A 261 -3.22 -16.59 -14.96
CA THR A 261 -3.40 -15.14 -14.98
C THR A 261 -2.91 -14.50 -16.28
N GLN A 262 -3.68 -13.55 -16.78
CA GLN A 262 -3.40 -12.75 -17.97
C GLN A 262 -3.56 -11.28 -17.65
N THR A 263 -2.89 -10.41 -18.40
CA THR A 263 -2.97 -8.95 -18.26
C THR A 263 -2.85 -8.33 -19.65
N ALA A 264 -3.34 -7.11 -19.84
CA ALA A 264 -3.08 -6.37 -21.06
C ALA A 264 -1.58 -6.04 -21.21
N GLU A 265 -0.92 -5.63 -20.11
CA GLU A 265 0.49 -5.23 -20.08
C GLU A 265 1.02 -5.26 -18.63
N PHE A 266 2.27 -5.68 -18.44
CA PHE A 266 2.96 -5.58 -17.17
C PHE A 266 3.34 -4.13 -16.83
N GLY A 267 3.23 -3.79 -15.55
CA GLY A 267 3.34 -2.42 -15.12
C GLY A 267 2.05 -1.65 -15.34
N ILE A 268 2.07 -0.37 -14.98
CA ILE A 268 0.93 0.51 -15.19
C ILE A 268 1.14 1.17 -16.55
N SER A 269 0.42 0.66 -17.55
CA SER A 269 0.53 1.07 -18.95
C SER A 269 -0.25 2.36 -19.22
N CYS A 270 -0.11 2.90 -20.44
CA CYS A 270 -0.90 4.05 -20.89
C CYS A 270 -2.42 3.80 -20.69
N GLU A 271 -2.86 2.60 -21.03
CA GLU A 271 -4.28 2.23 -21.06
C GLU A 271 -4.88 1.99 -19.67
N ALA A 272 -4.05 1.89 -18.62
CA ALA A 272 -4.53 1.87 -17.24
C ALA A 272 -5.18 3.21 -16.84
N CYS A 273 -4.65 4.33 -17.36
CA CYS A 273 -5.15 5.66 -17.09
C CYS A 273 -6.06 6.22 -18.20
N HIS A 274 -5.83 5.83 -19.44
CA HIS A 274 -6.55 6.35 -20.61
C HIS A 274 -7.69 5.45 -21.10
N GLY A 275 -7.72 4.19 -20.66
CA GLY A 275 -8.65 3.17 -21.15
C GLY A 275 -8.14 2.46 -22.42
N PRO A 276 -8.90 1.49 -22.95
CA PRO A 276 -8.50 0.69 -24.12
C PRO A 276 -8.35 1.55 -25.38
N GLY A 277 -7.20 1.49 -26.03
CA GLY A 277 -6.79 2.38 -27.12
C GLY A 277 -7.23 1.95 -28.53
N GLN A 278 -7.74 0.72 -28.72
CA GLN A 278 -8.07 0.21 -30.06
C GLN A 278 -9.01 1.12 -30.84
N GLN A 279 -10.11 1.57 -30.21
CA GLN A 279 -11.10 2.43 -30.87
C GLN A 279 -10.56 3.84 -31.13
N HIS A 280 -9.69 4.34 -30.24
CA HIS A 280 -9.03 5.63 -30.41
C HIS A 280 -8.09 5.63 -31.62
N ILE A 281 -7.27 4.58 -31.75
CA ILE A 281 -6.37 4.41 -32.89
C ILE A 281 -7.17 4.31 -34.19
N ALA A 282 -8.23 3.49 -34.20
CA ALA A 282 -9.11 3.37 -35.37
C ALA A 282 -9.74 4.73 -35.73
N TYR A 283 -10.30 5.44 -34.74
CA TYR A 283 -10.89 6.75 -34.91
C TYR A 283 -9.94 7.77 -35.57
N HIS A 284 -8.69 7.87 -35.13
CA HIS A 284 -7.73 8.82 -35.71
C HIS A 284 -7.15 8.38 -37.06
N ARG A 285 -7.02 7.08 -37.30
CA ARG A 285 -6.62 6.55 -38.62
C ARG A 285 -7.72 6.77 -39.65
N ASP A 286 -8.96 6.43 -39.30
CA ASP A 286 -10.14 6.66 -40.14
C ASP A 286 -10.39 8.16 -40.33
N PHE A 287 -10.16 9.01 -39.31
CA PHE A 287 -10.24 10.46 -39.47
C PHE A 287 -9.14 11.02 -40.39
N ALA A 288 -7.92 10.49 -40.32
CA ALA A 288 -6.85 10.89 -41.24
C ALA A 288 -7.22 10.55 -42.70
N GLU A 289 -7.90 9.43 -42.93
CA GLU A 289 -8.45 9.05 -44.23
C GLU A 289 -9.70 9.86 -44.62
N ALA A 290 -10.62 10.11 -43.70
CA ALA A 290 -11.87 10.87 -43.91
C ALA A 290 -11.64 12.38 -44.01
N LYS A 291 -10.53 12.94 -43.53
CA LYS A 291 -10.12 14.32 -43.83
C LYS A 291 -9.83 14.51 -45.32
N ALA A 292 -9.59 13.43 -46.07
CA ALA A 292 -9.58 13.44 -47.53
C ALA A 292 -11.01 13.41 -48.15
N ALA A 293 -12.05 13.15 -47.34
CA ALA A 293 -13.46 13.02 -47.72
C ALA A 293 -14.42 13.65 -46.67
N ALA A 294 -14.31 14.96 -46.46
CA ALA A 294 -15.35 15.94 -46.02
C ALA A 294 -16.45 15.61 -44.97
N GLU A 295 -16.35 14.59 -44.11
CA GLU A 295 -17.28 14.39 -42.98
C GLU A 295 -16.56 14.41 -41.62
N SER A 296 -17.11 15.15 -40.64
CA SER A 296 -16.58 15.19 -39.27
C SER A 296 -17.04 13.95 -38.48
N PRO A 297 -16.12 13.16 -37.90
CA PRO A 297 -16.49 12.00 -37.11
C PRO A 297 -16.87 12.35 -35.65
N SER A 298 -17.37 11.34 -34.93
CA SER A 298 -17.79 11.36 -33.51
C SER A 298 -16.69 11.85 -32.56
N SER A 299 -17.00 12.12 -31.29
CA SER A 299 -15.97 12.46 -30.29
C SER A 299 -14.94 11.32 -30.13
N ASP A 300 -13.67 11.68 -29.92
CA ASP A 300 -12.58 10.75 -29.62
C ASP A 300 -12.93 9.87 -28.40
N PRO A 301 -12.84 8.52 -28.51
CA PRO A 301 -13.24 7.62 -27.43
C PRO A 301 -12.20 7.47 -26.29
N ILE A 302 -10.96 7.99 -26.45
CA ILE A 302 -9.97 7.90 -25.37
C ILE A 302 -10.23 8.93 -24.28
N VAL A 303 -9.93 8.56 -23.04
CA VAL A 303 -10.06 9.47 -21.90
C VAL A 303 -8.73 10.17 -21.64
N ASN A 304 -8.75 11.49 -21.46
CA ASN A 304 -7.65 12.22 -20.83
C ASN A 304 -8.09 12.62 -19.41
N PRO A 305 -7.47 12.07 -18.34
CA PRO A 305 -7.79 12.42 -16.96
C PRO A 305 -7.73 13.92 -16.61
N GLU A 306 -6.93 14.72 -17.31
CA GLU A 306 -6.85 16.19 -17.11
C GLU A 306 -8.14 16.91 -17.55
N ASN A 307 -8.89 16.32 -18.48
CA ASN A 307 -10.13 16.90 -19.01
C ASN A 307 -11.38 16.46 -18.23
N LEU A 308 -11.21 15.64 -17.18
CA LEU A 308 -12.30 15.14 -16.34
C LEU A 308 -12.56 16.06 -15.15
N PRO A 309 -13.81 16.13 -14.65
CA PRO A 309 -14.10 16.72 -13.34
C PRO A 309 -13.25 16.07 -12.25
N HIS A 310 -12.88 16.83 -11.22
CA HIS A 310 -11.89 16.43 -10.20
C HIS A 310 -12.19 15.06 -9.57
N VAL A 311 -13.46 14.72 -9.31
CA VAL A 311 -13.88 13.42 -8.79
C VAL A 311 -13.50 12.29 -9.75
N ARG A 312 -13.91 12.40 -11.03
CA ARG A 312 -13.65 11.37 -12.06
C ARG A 312 -12.17 11.26 -12.40
N SER A 313 -11.47 12.40 -12.46
CA SER A 313 -10.02 12.46 -12.64
C SER A 313 -9.29 11.69 -11.53
N SER A 314 -9.64 11.97 -10.27
CA SER A 314 -9.03 11.33 -9.10
C SER A 314 -9.34 9.84 -9.02
N GLN A 315 -10.54 9.43 -9.43
CA GLN A 315 -10.95 8.02 -9.47
C GLN A 315 -10.11 7.18 -10.43
N VAL A 316 -9.49 7.77 -11.47
CA VAL A 316 -8.52 7.06 -12.32
C VAL A 316 -7.30 6.59 -11.51
N CYS A 317 -6.81 7.43 -10.60
CA CYS A 317 -5.71 7.08 -9.69
C CYS A 317 -6.21 6.17 -8.56
N GLY A 318 -7.44 6.42 -8.11
CA GLY A 318 -8.10 5.68 -7.03
C GLY A 318 -8.33 4.20 -7.32
N GLN A 319 -8.30 3.75 -8.58
CA GLN A 319 -8.40 2.32 -8.91
C GLN A 319 -7.22 1.49 -8.34
N CYS A 320 -6.12 2.14 -7.98
CA CYS A 320 -4.97 1.52 -7.32
C CYS A 320 -4.64 2.17 -5.97
N HIS A 321 -4.65 3.50 -5.88
CA HIS A 321 -4.27 4.26 -4.68
C HIS A 321 -5.40 4.41 -3.66
N SER A 322 -6.20 3.35 -3.46
CA SER A 322 -7.33 3.33 -2.53
C SER A 322 -7.46 2.02 -1.77
N VAL A 323 -8.25 2.06 -0.70
CA VAL A 323 -8.74 0.85 -0.03
C VAL A 323 -10.05 0.45 -0.71
N LEU A 324 -10.04 -0.64 -1.47
CA LEU A 324 -11.19 -1.02 -2.29
C LEU A 324 -11.50 -2.52 -2.28
N THR A 325 -12.76 -2.85 -2.54
CA THR A 325 -13.23 -4.22 -2.84
C THR A 325 -14.04 -4.21 -4.14
N PRO A 326 -13.81 -5.14 -5.07
CA PRO A 326 -14.59 -5.21 -6.32
C PRO A 326 -16.07 -5.54 -6.07
N LYS A 327 -16.95 -4.97 -6.90
CA LYS A 327 -18.39 -5.22 -6.94
C LYS A 327 -18.78 -6.09 -8.12
N GLY A 328 -19.92 -6.77 -7.98
CA GLY A 328 -20.56 -7.50 -9.07
C GLY A 328 -20.21 -8.99 -9.09
N ASP A 329 -20.26 -9.58 -10.28
CA ASP A 329 -20.07 -11.02 -10.50
C ASP A 329 -18.58 -11.36 -10.52
N LEU A 330 -18.06 -11.83 -9.37
CA LEU A 330 -16.65 -12.19 -9.22
C LEU A 330 -16.21 -13.30 -10.17
N VAL A 331 -17.12 -14.19 -10.61
CA VAL A 331 -16.81 -15.24 -11.58
C VAL A 331 -16.55 -14.62 -12.96
N LYS A 332 -17.33 -13.61 -13.34
CA LYS A 332 -17.06 -12.86 -14.58
C LYS A 332 -15.79 -12.04 -14.47
N ILE A 333 -15.57 -11.35 -13.36
CA ILE A 333 -14.35 -10.54 -13.13
C ILE A 333 -13.10 -11.41 -13.19
N ASN A 334 -13.14 -12.64 -12.65
CA ASN A 334 -12.03 -13.58 -12.72
C ASN A 334 -11.52 -13.82 -14.15
N VAL A 335 -12.44 -13.83 -15.13
CA VAL A 335 -12.12 -14.19 -16.54
C VAL A 335 -12.08 -12.98 -17.46
N GLN A 336 -12.85 -11.92 -17.18
CA GLN A 336 -12.98 -10.72 -18.03
C GLN A 336 -12.26 -9.49 -17.47
N GLY A 337 -11.68 -9.61 -16.27
CA GLY A 337 -11.02 -8.53 -15.57
C GLY A 337 -11.98 -7.53 -14.92
N GLY A 338 -11.40 -6.49 -14.32
CA GLY A 338 -12.14 -5.41 -13.66
C GLY A 338 -13.08 -4.67 -14.62
N THR A 339 -14.23 -4.23 -14.12
CA THR A 339 -15.27 -3.56 -14.91
C THR A 339 -15.09 -2.04 -14.99
N PHE A 340 -14.26 -1.45 -14.12
CA PHE A 340 -13.96 -0.02 -14.18
C PHE A 340 -13.25 0.34 -15.49
N ARG A 341 -13.59 1.50 -16.03
CA ARG A 341 -12.89 2.13 -17.16
C ARG A 341 -12.60 3.59 -16.78
N PRO A 342 -11.42 4.13 -17.09
CA PRO A 342 -11.12 5.53 -16.84
C PRO A 342 -12.22 6.44 -17.37
N GLY A 343 -12.56 7.49 -16.61
CA GLY A 343 -13.70 8.38 -16.90
C GLY A 343 -15.06 7.90 -16.36
N ALA A 344 -15.24 6.62 -16.06
CA ALA A 344 -16.44 6.11 -15.39
C ALA A 344 -16.44 6.40 -13.88
N ASP A 345 -17.54 6.09 -13.20
CA ASP A 345 -17.59 6.14 -11.74
C ASP A 345 -16.91 4.90 -11.13
N LEU A 346 -15.81 5.11 -10.41
CA LEU A 346 -15.13 4.00 -9.72
C LEU A 346 -16.05 3.28 -8.73
N ARG A 347 -17.02 3.99 -8.12
CA ARG A 347 -17.92 3.43 -7.11
C ARG A 347 -18.98 2.47 -7.68
N GLU A 348 -19.15 2.45 -9.01
CA GLU A 348 -19.98 1.44 -9.68
C GLU A 348 -19.29 0.08 -9.74
N ALA A 349 -17.96 0.07 -9.88
CA ALA A 349 -17.15 -1.14 -9.98
C ALA A 349 -16.55 -1.59 -8.64
N TYR A 350 -16.42 -0.67 -7.66
CA TYR A 350 -15.76 -0.94 -6.39
C TYR A 350 -16.47 -0.30 -5.19
N ASP A 351 -16.37 -0.94 -4.03
CA ASP A 351 -16.60 -0.30 -2.74
C ASP A 351 -15.30 0.34 -2.27
N ILE A 352 -15.30 1.67 -2.14
CA ILE A 352 -14.19 2.43 -1.58
C ILE A 352 -14.41 2.56 -0.07
N TRP A 353 -13.44 2.11 0.72
CA TRP A 353 -13.59 2.00 2.15
C TRP A 353 -13.26 3.32 2.84
N GLN A 354 -14.15 3.76 3.71
CA GLN A 354 -13.92 4.84 4.68
C GLN A 354 -14.36 4.33 6.06
N LEU A 355 -13.51 4.52 7.09
CA LEU A 355 -13.69 3.88 8.40
C LEU A 355 -15.06 4.19 9.04
N HIS A 356 -15.50 5.45 8.93
CA HIS A 356 -16.73 5.95 9.57
C HIS A 356 -17.90 6.10 8.59
N SER A 357 -17.90 5.30 7.50
CA SER A 357 -18.99 5.30 6.52
C SER A 357 -20.13 4.34 6.91
N PRO A 358 -21.39 4.62 6.51
CA PRO A 358 -22.50 3.69 6.68
C PRO A 358 -22.26 2.32 6.02
N GLU A 359 -21.51 2.27 4.91
CA GLU A 359 -21.11 1.04 4.24
C GLU A 359 -20.18 0.22 5.13
N MET A 360 -19.24 0.86 5.81
CA MET A 360 -18.33 0.19 6.75
C MET A 360 -19.07 -0.38 7.95
N GLU A 361 -20.06 0.35 8.49
CA GLU A 361 -20.90 -0.16 9.58
C GLU A 361 -21.63 -1.45 9.16
N LYS A 362 -22.14 -1.51 7.93
CA LYS A 362 -22.78 -2.72 7.38
C LYS A 362 -21.77 -3.87 7.25
N LEU A 363 -20.56 -3.59 6.78
CA LEU A 363 -19.49 -4.60 6.66
C LEU A 363 -19.08 -5.16 8.03
N LEU A 364 -18.98 -4.31 9.05
CA LEU A 364 -18.67 -4.73 10.42
C LEU A 364 -19.79 -5.57 11.04
N ASN A 365 -21.04 -5.39 10.63
CA ASN A 365 -22.16 -6.22 11.08
C ASN A 365 -22.26 -7.58 10.35
N ASN A 366 -21.42 -7.83 9.34
CA ASN A 366 -21.35 -9.13 8.69
C ASN A 366 -20.40 -10.07 9.46
N GLU A 367 -20.96 -11.00 10.22
CA GLU A 367 -20.21 -11.95 11.06
C GLU A 367 -19.13 -12.71 10.28
N SER A 368 -19.38 -13.10 9.02
CA SER A 368 -18.42 -13.85 8.21
C SER A 368 -17.19 -13.03 7.80
N MET A 369 -17.29 -11.70 7.84
CA MET A 369 -16.25 -10.77 7.41
C MET A 369 -15.69 -9.94 8.56
N HIS A 370 -16.34 -9.96 9.74
CA HIS A 370 -16.06 -9.05 10.86
C HIS A 370 -14.56 -9.00 11.20
N ASP A 371 -13.96 -10.15 11.52
CA ASP A 371 -12.54 -10.21 11.93
C ASP A 371 -11.59 -9.72 10.83
N ARG A 372 -11.90 -10.03 9.56
CA ARG A 372 -11.11 -9.58 8.41
C ARG A 372 -11.19 -8.07 8.25
N VAL A 373 -12.39 -7.51 8.37
CA VAL A 373 -12.65 -6.06 8.28
C VAL A 373 -11.98 -5.34 9.43
N VAL A 374 -12.12 -5.81 10.67
CA VAL A 374 -11.46 -5.23 11.85
C VAL A 374 -9.94 -5.23 11.70
N SER A 375 -9.36 -6.37 11.27
CA SER A 375 -7.92 -6.48 11.04
C SER A 375 -7.44 -5.52 9.96
N THR A 376 -8.13 -5.46 8.83
CA THR A 376 -7.82 -4.55 7.72
C THR A 376 -7.91 -3.10 8.15
N ASN A 377 -8.98 -2.73 8.86
CA ASN A 377 -9.21 -1.36 9.33
C ASN A 377 -8.10 -0.91 10.29
N ARG A 378 -7.70 -1.75 11.26
CA ARG A 378 -6.59 -1.45 12.18
C ARG A 378 -5.26 -1.27 11.46
N GLY A 379 -5.04 -2.04 10.39
CA GLY A 379 -3.85 -1.96 9.55
C GLY A 379 -3.84 -0.78 8.57
N THR A 380 -4.97 -0.09 8.38
CA THR A 380 -5.17 0.89 7.29
C THR A 380 -5.47 2.29 7.80
N PHE A 381 -6.25 2.41 8.88
CA PHE A 381 -6.74 3.68 9.39
C PHE A 381 -6.30 3.93 10.83
N TYR A 382 -6.07 5.19 11.16
CA TYR A 382 -6.14 5.69 12.53
C TYR A 382 -7.58 5.63 13.04
N PRO A 383 -7.81 5.64 14.37
CA PRO A 383 -9.16 5.63 14.95
C PRO A 383 -10.09 6.74 14.45
N ASP A 384 -9.55 7.88 14.02
CA ASP A 384 -10.31 9.01 13.48
C ASP A 384 -10.58 8.92 11.97
N GLY A 385 -10.25 7.79 11.32
CA GLY A 385 -10.53 7.51 9.91
C GLY A 385 -9.45 7.98 8.93
N ILE A 386 -8.42 8.68 9.42
CA ILE A 386 -7.28 9.07 8.59
C ILE A 386 -6.45 7.83 8.24
N VAL A 387 -6.05 7.71 6.98
CA VAL A 387 -5.21 6.60 6.51
C VAL A 387 -3.82 6.68 7.16
N ARG A 388 -3.27 5.53 7.54
CA ARG A 388 -1.95 5.40 8.19
C ARG A 388 -0.92 4.59 7.42
N VAL A 389 -1.24 4.21 6.18
CA VAL A 389 -0.39 3.41 5.29
C VAL A 389 -0.29 4.04 3.91
N ALA A 390 0.84 3.86 3.24
CA ALA A 390 1.08 4.36 1.88
C ALA A 390 0.27 3.59 0.81
N GLY A 391 0.20 4.15 -0.39
CA GLY A 391 -0.51 3.55 -1.54
C GLY A 391 -2.02 3.64 -1.41
N ARG A 392 -2.54 4.55 -0.58
CA ARG A 392 -3.97 4.75 -0.24
C ARG A 392 -4.34 6.25 -0.24
N GLU A 393 -3.63 7.02 -1.05
CA GLU A 393 -3.69 8.48 -1.07
C GLU A 393 -5.05 8.99 -1.55
N TYR A 394 -5.73 8.33 -2.49
CA TYR A 394 -7.07 8.72 -2.92
C TYR A 394 -8.08 8.60 -1.76
N THR A 395 -8.04 7.49 -1.00
CA THR A 395 -8.90 7.30 0.19
C THR A 395 -8.67 8.39 1.24
N SER A 396 -7.45 8.93 1.33
CA SER A 396 -7.13 10.07 2.19
C SER A 396 -7.65 11.38 1.62
N MET A 397 -7.32 11.66 0.36
CA MET A 397 -7.65 12.89 -0.35
C MET A 397 -9.14 13.12 -0.47
N GLU A 398 -9.93 12.08 -0.71
CA GLU A 398 -11.40 12.13 -0.79
C GLU A 398 -12.04 12.63 0.53
N GLN A 399 -11.33 12.51 1.66
CA GLN A 399 -11.77 13.00 2.97
C GLN A 399 -11.37 14.46 3.23
N SER A 400 -10.51 15.06 2.39
CA SER A 400 -10.04 16.44 2.56
C SER A 400 -11.12 17.46 2.21
N ALA A 401 -11.09 18.63 2.88
CA ALA A 401 -11.96 19.75 2.49
C ALA A 401 -11.62 20.25 1.07
N CYS A 402 -10.35 20.17 0.66
CA CYS A 402 -9.89 20.54 -0.68
C CYS A 402 -10.59 19.72 -1.79
N PHE A 403 -10.88 18.44 -1.53
CA PHE A 403 -11.63 17.58 -2.43
C PHE A 403 -13.15 17.73 -2.25
N GLN A 404 -13.64 17.73 -1.01
CA GLN A 404 -15.09 17.71 -0.74
C GLN A 404 -15.79 19.05 -0.99
N GLN A 405 -15.06 20.16 -0.83
CA GLN A 405 -15.60 21.52 -0.92
C GLN A 405 -14.91 22.35 -2.02
N GLY A 406 -13.80 21.85 -2.57
CA GLY A 406 -13.10 22.43 -3.70
C GLY A 406 -13.16 21.52 -4.93
N GLU A 407 -12.20 21.69 -5.84
CA GLU A 407 -12.07 20.88 -7.06
C GLU A 407 -10.69 20.21 -7.15
N MET A 408 -10.07 19.94 -6.00
CA MET A 408 -8.76 19.30 -5.96
C MET A 408 -8.82 17.88 -6.53
N SER A 409 -7.86 17.54 -7.39
CA SER A 409 -7.62 16.18 -7.88
C SER A 409 -6.15 15.80 -7.69
N CYS A 410 -5.81 14.54 -7.96
CA CYS A 410 -4.41 14.11 -8.00
C CYS A 410 -3.59 14.98 -8.98
N LEU A 411 -4.19 15.33 -10.12
CA LEU A 411 -3.58 16.15 -11.17
C LEU A 411 -3.58 17.65 -10.85
N SER A 412 -4.15 18.08 -9.74
CA SER A 412 -3.90 19.42 -9.21
C SER A 412 -2.42 19.59 -8.90
N CYS A 413 -1.77 18.55 -8.36
CA CYS A 413 -0.36 18.60 -7.93
C CYS A 413 0.60 17.73 -8.77
N HIS A 414 0.14 16.56 -9.22
CA HIS A 414 0.94 15.64 -10.02
C HIS A 414 0.80 15.89 -11.52
N GLN A 415 1.82 15.50 -12.28
CA GLN A 415 1.89 15.52 -13.72
C GLN A 415 2.55 14.23 -14.21
N LEU A 416 1.77 13.36 -14.85
CA LEU A 416 2.18 11.99 -15.18
C LEU A 416 3.05 11.89 -16.44
N HIS A 417 3.11 12.97 -17.24
CA HIS A 417 4.02 13.12 -18.36
C HIS A 417 4.81 14.41 -18.20
N LYS A 418 6.13 14.29 -18.07
CA LYS A 418 7.02 15.41 -17.81
C LYS A 418 6.86 16.50 -18.87
N ALA A 419 6.58 17.72 -18.44
CA ALA A 419 6.49 18.86 -19.33
C ALA A 419 7.81 19.12 -20.05
N ALA A 420 7.74 19.64 -21.28
CA ALA A 420 8.94 19.91 -22.10
C ALA A 420 9.86 20.99 -21.48
N ASP A 421 9.29 21.90 -20.68
CA ASP A 421 9.97 23.00 -20.01
C ASP A 421 10.44 22.65 -18.58
N ASP A 422 10.12 21.45 -18.09
CA ASP A 422 10.63 20.96 -16.83
C ASP A 422 12.13 20.62 -16.94
N THR A 423 12.97 21.34 -16.20
CA THR A 423 14.43 21.21 -16.28
C THR A 423 15.02 20.09 -15.41
N ARG A 424 14.20 19.44 -14.57
CA ARG A 424 14.64 18.31 -13.75
C ARG A 424 15.10 17.15 -14.65
N SER A 425 16.01 16.32 -14.13
CA SER A 425 16.29 15.02 -14.76
C SER A 425 15.05 14.11 -14.69
N GLU A 426 14.99 13.10 -15.57
CA GLU A 426 13.92 12.11 -15.61
C GLU A 426 13.79 11.39 -14.27
N LYS A 427 14.92 11.07 -13.63
CA LYS A 427 14.97 10.41 -12.33
C LYS A 427 14.40 11.28 -11.21
N GLU A 428 14.75 12.57 -11.18
CA GLU A 428 14.22 13.51 -10.18
C GLU A 428 12.73 13.73 -10.35
N TRP A 429 12.26 13.92 -11.58
CA TRP A 429 10.83 14.05 -11.87
C TRP A 429 10.05 12.78 -11.54
N ALA A 430 10.55 11.60 -11.94
CA ALA A 430 9.85 10.33 -11.73
C ALA A 430 9.68 9.93 -10.26
N ASN A 431 10.45 10.54 -9.35
CA ASN A 431 10.43 10.25 -7.91
C ASN A 431 9.04 10.44 -7.28
N ASP A 432 8.35 11.50 -7.67
CA ASP A 432 7.02 11.88 -7.15
C ASP A 432 6.07 12.38 -8.26
N GLN A 433 6.59 12.66 -9.46
CA GLN A 433 5.84 13.21 -10.58
C GLN A 433 5.07 14.49 -10.21
N LEU A 434 5.59 15.31 -9.29
CA LEU A 434 5.01 16.62 -8.98
C LEU A 434 5.24 17.59 -10.14
N LYS A 435 4.32 18.53 -10.32
CA LYS A 435 4.50 19.66 -11.26
C LYS A 435 5.73 20.51 -10.87
N PRO A 436 6.35 21.20 -11.83
CA PRO A 436 7.41 22.16 -11.53
C PRO A 436 6.94 23.20 -10.48
N GLY A 437 7.77 23.47 -9.47
CA GLY A 437 7.47 24.39 -8.36
C GLY A 437 6.64 23.78 -7.21
N PHE A 438 5.98 22.63 -7.42
CA PHE A 438 5.05 22.05 -6.45
C PHE A 438 5.74 21.27 -5.31
N TYR A 439 7.07 21.29 -5.27
CA TYR A 439 7.85 20.92 -4.09
C TYR A 439 7.78 21.96 -2.98
N GLY A 440 7.34 23.18 -3.28
CA GLY A 440 7.15 24.26 -2.33
C GLY A 440 5.68 24.59 -2.12
N ASN A 441 5.42 25.82 -1.66
CA ASN A 441 4.06 26.29 -1.35
C ASN A 441 3.17 26.54 -2.57
N ASP A 442 3.72 26.53 -3.79
CA ASP A 442 2.98 26.73 -5.04
C ASP A 442 1.83 25.73 -5.20
N ALA A 443 1.99 24.52 -4.68
CA ALA A 443 0.95 23.50 -4.65
C ALA A 443 -0.30 23.92 -3.85
N CYS A 444 -0.14 24.80 -2.87
CA CYS A 444 -1.20 25.27 -1.99
C CYS A 444 -1.72 26.66 -2.43
N VAL A 445 -0.81 27.58 -2.78
CA VAL A 445 -1.18 28.97 -3.07
C VAL A 445 -1.86 29.18 -4.42
N GLN A 446 -2.00 28.12 -5.23
CA GLN A 446 -2.90 28.11 -6.39
C GLN A 446 -4.37 28.36 -5.99
N CYS A 447 -4.76 28.01 -4.76
CA CYS A 447 -6.11 28.21 -4.23
C CYS A 447 -6.15 29.03 -2.93
N HIS A 448 -5.04 29.09 -2.19
CA HIS A 448 -4.94 29.79 -0.91
C HIS A 448 -4.19 31.12 -1.06
N ASP A 449 -4.72 32.21 -0.50
CA ASP A 449 -4.09 33.53 -0.60
C ASP A 449 -2.77 33.59 0.18
N GLN A 450 -1.65 33.69 -0.54
CA GLN A 450 -0.31 33.76 0.03
C GLN A 450 -0.12 34.94 1.02
N GLN A 451 -0.84 36.05 0.85
CA GLN A 451 -0.75 37.17 1.79
C GLN A 451 -1.39 36.82 3.13
N GLN A 452 -2.53 36.12 3.09
CA GLN A 452 -3.21 35.63 4.28
C GLN A 452 -2.38 34.55 4.98
N TYR A 453 -1.73 33.66 4.23
CA TYR A 453 -0.97 32.52 4.73
C TYR A 453 0.55 32.77 4.71
N SER A 454 0.98 33.93 5.20
CA SER A 454 2.39 34.35 5.28
C SER A 454 3.08 33.86 6.57
N THR A 455 4.26 34.40 6.90
CA THR A 455 4.95 34.12 8.17
C THR A 455 4.14 34.51 9.41
N ALA A 456 3.15 35.40 9.27
CA ALA A 456 2.19 35.70 10.32
C ALA A 456 1.24 34.53 10.60
N HIS A 457 0.99 33.68 9.60
CA HIS A 457 0.24 32.43 9.76
C HIS A 457 1.17 31.30 10.18
N THR A 458 2.32 31.11 9.54
CA THR A 458 3.18 29.95 9.84
C THR A 458 3.94 30.08 11.16
N HIS A 459 4.14 31.31 11.64
CA HIS A 459 4.99 31.63 12.80
C HIS A 459 6.46 31.16 12.66
N HIS A 460 6.91 30.95 11.43
CA HIS A 460 8.28 30.56 11.08
C HIS A 460 8.95 31.62 10.21
N LEU A 461 10.29 31.57 10.12
CA LEU A 461 11.02 32.39 9.16
C LEU A 461 10.60 32.01 7.73
N ALA A 462 10.51 33.00 6.84
CA ALA A 462 9.96 32.81 5.48
C ALA A 462 10.67 31.70 4.71
N ASP A 463 11.99 31.64 4.82
CA ASP A 463 12.83 30.68 4.07
C ASP A 463 13.08 29.36 4.83
N SER A 464 12.49 29.19 6.01
CA SER A 464 12.66 27.95 6.79
C SER A 464 11.66 26.87 6.35
N SER A 465 12.03 25.60 6.56
CA SER A 465 11.15 24.46 6.27
C SER A 465 9.81 24.52 7.02
N GLY A 466 9.74 25.19 8.17
CA GLY A 466 8.50 25.42 8.93
C GLY A 466 7.51 26.37 8.25
N SER A 467 7.94 27.15 7.24
CA SER A 467 7.04 27.96 6.41
C SER A 467 6.46 27.21 5.22
N ASN A 468 6.77 25.92 5.05
CA ASN A 468 6.17 25.10 4.00
C ASN A 468 4.81 24.55 4.47
N CYS A 469 3.73 24.91 3.77
CA CYS A 469 2.34 24.58 4.13
C CYS A 469 2.15 23.07 4.39
N TYR A 470 2.75 22.25 3.54
CA TYR A 470 2.62 20.79 3.60
C TYR A 470 3.29 20.18 4.85
N ASN A 471 4.23 20.86 5.52
CA ASN A 471 4.87 20.31 6.71
C ASN A 471 3.93 20.30 7.92
N CYS A 472 2.98 21.25 7.97
CA CYS A 472 1.92 21.26 8.97
C CYS A 472 0.66 20.54 8.48
N HIS A 473 0.27 20.76 7.21
CA HIS A 473 -1.03 20.30 6.71
C HIS A 473 -1.02 18.90 6.08
N MET A 474 0.15 18.40 5.67
CA MET A 474 0.36 17.07 5.12
C MET A 474 1.50 16.35 5.84
N PRO A 475 1.40 16.15 7.17
CA PRO A 475 2.49 15.60 7.97
C PRO A 475 2.78 14.14 7.58
N HIS A 476 4.00 13.69 7.85
CA HIS A 476 4.48 12.34 7.54
C HIS A 476 3.91 11.29 8.53
N THR A 477 2.61 11.02 8.41
CA THR A 477 1.86 10.16 9.33
C THR A 477 1.40 8.85 8.70
N ALA A 478 1.65 8.64 7.40
CA ALA A 478 1.44 7.34 6.76
C ALA A 478 2.75 6.56 6.74
N TYR A 479 2.70 5.25 7.03
CA TYR A 479 3.86 4.37 6.97
C TYR A 479 3.88 3.58 5.66
N GLY A 480 5.06 3.48 5.03
CA GLY A 480 5.25 2.62 3.86
C GLY A 480 6.70 2.57 3.41
N LEU A 481 7.15 1.48 2.80
CA LEU A 481 8.49 1.29 2.26
C LEU A 481 9.63 1.63 3.25
N LEU A 482 9.47 1.25 4.53
CA LEU A 482 10.37 1.63 5.63
C LEU A 482 10.54 3.16 5.77
N LYS A 483 9.57 3.96 5.34
CA LYS A 483 9.58 5.42 5.35
C LYS A 483 8.29 5.97 5.94
N ALA A 484 8.32 7.27 6.24
CA ALA A 484 7.13 8.04 6.53
C ALA A 484 6.70 8.81 5.28
N ILE A 485 5.41 8.78 4.97
CA ILE A 485 4.79 9.35 3.76
C ILE A 485 3.79 10.43 4.18
N ARG A 486 3.71 11.49 3.37
CA ARG A 486 2.79 12.60 3.60
C ARG A 486 1.34 12.15 3.55
N ASN A 487 0.56 12.58 4.53
CA ASN A 487 -0.87 12.29 4.55
C ASN A 487 -1.64 13.20 3.61
N HIS A 488 -2.41 12.62 2.70
CA HIS A 488 -3.19 13.35 1.71
C HIS A 488 -4.60 13.73 2.21
N THR A 489 -4.92 13.52 3.49
CA THR A 489 -6.19 14.01 4.06
C THR A 489 -6.21 15.54 4.20
N ILE A 490 -5.02 16.18 4.19
CA ILE A 490 -4.82 17.64 4.27
C ILE A 490 -5.63 18.27 5.41
N THR A 491 -5.05 18.28 6.61
CA THR A 491 -5.75 18.73 7.82
C THR A 491 -5.04 19.90 8.48
N SER A 492 -5.77 20.74 9.22
CA SER A 492 -5.12 21.68 10.15
C SER A 492 -4.64 20.93 11.40
N PRO A 493 -3.47 21.28 11.97
CA PRO A 493 -3.00 20.72 13.23
C PRO A 493 -4.05 20.87 14.34
N ASP A 494 -4.36 19.77 15.01
CA ASP A 494 -5.29 19.72 16.14
C ASP A 494 -4.80 18.64 17.10
N LEU A 495 -4.05 19.07 18.10
CA LEU A 495 -3.40 18.16 19.04
C LEU A 495 -4.39 17.30 19.80
N LYS A 496 -5.61 17.79 20.07
CA LYS A 496 -6.63 17.02 20.78
C LYS A 496 -7.12 15.86 19.93
N ARG A 497 -7.36 16.10 18.63
CA ARG A 497 -7.75 15.05 17.68
C ARG A 497 -6.62 14.07 17.44
N GLU A 498 -5.40 14.56 17.25
CA GLU A 498 -4.22 13.73 16.98
C GLU A 498 -3.89 12.82 18.15
N LEU A 499 -3.91 13.35 19.38
CA LEU A 499 -3.67 12.58 20.60
C LEU A 499 -4.74 11.49 20.81
N ALA A 500 -6.02 11.80 20.56
CA ALA A 500 -7.11 10.82 20.68
C ALA A 500 -7.02 9.69 19.64
N ALA A 501 -6.30 9.91 18.53
CA ALA A 501 -6.09 8.95 17.46
C ALA A 501 -4.73 8.25 17.51
N ASP A 502 -3.89 8.52 18.54
CA ASP A 502 -2.49 8.07 18.63
C ASP A 502 -1.65 8.45 17.39
N ARG A 503 -1.99 9.56 16.71
CA ARG A 503 -1.28 10.04 15.53
C ARG A 503 -0.20 11.06 15.93
N PRO A 504 1.05 10.93 15.45
CA PRO A 504 2.06 11.97 15.64
C PRO A 504 1.61 13.31 15.05
N ASN A 505 1.74 14.39 15.83
CA ASN A 505 1.41 15.73 15.37
C ASN A 505 2.53 16.31 14.50
N ALA A 506 2.20 17.31 13.68
CA ALA A 506 3.16 17.94 12.77
C ALA A 506 4.27 18.72 13.49
N CYS A 507 3.93 19.44 14.58
CA CYS A 507 4.87 20.33 15.27
C CYS A 507 6.04 19.55 15.88
N ASN A 508 5.73 18.46 16.61
CA ASN A 508 6.73 17.61 17.23
C ASN A 508 7.39 16.62 16.25
N GLN A 509 7.08 16.67 14.95
CA GLN A 509 7.89 16.01 13.92
C GLN A 509 9.08 16.86 13.46
N CYS A 510 9.07 18.18 13.71
CA CYS A 510 10.26 19.02 13.55
C CYS A 510 10.89 19.35 14.92
N HIS A 511 10.05 19.75 15.88
CA HIS A 511 10.47 20.10 17.24
C HIS A 511 10.52 18.85 18.13
N LEU A 512 11.45 17.96 17.80
CA LEU A 512 11.63 16.67 18.46
C LEU A 512 12.00 16.80 19.94
N ASP A 513 12.55 17.95 20.35
CA ASP A 513 12.97 18.26 21.72
C ASP A 513 11.87 18.89 22.59
N LYS A 514 10.66 19.09 22.04
CA LYS A 514 9.54 19.73 22.72
C LYS A 514 8.47 18.75 23.18
N THR A 515 7.76 19.12 24.24
CA THR A 515 6.68 18.32 24.84
C THR A 515 5.35 18.51 24.10
N LEU A 516 4.35 17.67 24.37
CA LEU A 516 2.99 17.91 23.84
C LEU A 516 2.38 19.16 24.46
N LYS A 517 2.72 19.48 25.71
CA LYS A 517 2.29 20.74 26.35
C LYS A 517 2.80 21.95 25.58
N TRP A 518 4.06 21.95 25.15
CA TRP A 518 4.60 23.03 24.33
C TRP A 518 3.76 23.22 23.06
N THR A 519 3.44 22.13 22.35
CA THR A 519 2.58 22.19 21.15
C THR A 519 1.18 22.71 21.48
N ALA A 520 0.57 22.24 22.57
CA ALA A 520 -0.75 22.66 23.01
C ALA A 520 -0.81 24.17 23.28
N ASP A 521 0.18 24.70 24.00
CA ASP A 521 0.27 26.12 24.33
C ASP A 521 0.42 26.97 23.05
N HIS A 522 1.26 26.56 22.10
CA HIS A 522 1.44 27.31 20.84
C HIS A 522 0.21 27.25 19.93
N LEU A 523 -0.47 26.12 19.83
CA LEU A 523 -1.73 26.01 19.06
C LEU A 523 -2.84 26.89 19.68
N GLN A 524 -2.89 26.97 21.01
CA GLN A 524 -3.81 27.84 21.73
C GLN A 524 -3.47 29.32 21.51
N ASP A 525 -2.20 29.70 21.64
CA ASP A 525 -1.76 31.10 21.56
C ASP A 525 -1.85 31.65 20.13
N TRP A 526 -1.50 30.84 19.12
CA TRP A 526 -1.44 31.27 17.72
C TRP A 526 -2.78 31.15 17.00
N TYR A 527 -3.54 30.07 17.27
CA TYR A 527 -4.73 29.73 16.47
C TYR A 527 -6.00 29.58 17.32
N SER A 528 -5.93 29.84 18.63
CA SER A 528 -7.06 29.67 19.54
C SER A 528 -7.62 28.24 19.56
N ILE A 529 -6.78 27.23 19.36
CA ILE A 529 -7.16 25.81 19.41
C ILE A 529 -7.06 25.31 20.85
N ASP A 530 -8.16 24.78 21.39
CA ASP A 530 -8.23 24.31 22.77
C ASP A 530 -7.22 23.19 23.07
N PRO A 531 -6.43 23.31 24.16
CA PRO A 531 -5.48 22.28 24.54
C PRO A 531 -6.21 21.02 25.05
N PRO A 532 -5.71 19.81 24.75
CA PRO A 532 -6.21 18.60 25.37
C PRO A 532 -5.78 18.49 26.84
N LYS A 533 -6.40 17.57 27.58
CA LYS A 533 -5.88 17.16 28.89
C LYS A 533 -4.61 16.31 28.67
N LEU A 534 -3.51 16.75 29.25
CA LEU A 534 -2.22 16.05 29.18
C LEU A 534 -1.88 15.41 30.53
N ASP A 535 -1.22 14.26 30.49
CA ASP A 535 -0.59 13.66 31.68
C ASP A 535 0.79 14.28 31.97
N ALA A 536 1.45 13.80 33.03
CA ALA A 536 2.75 14.32 33.46
C ALA A 536 3.84 14.06 32.40
N ASP A 537 3.89 12.85 31.83
CA ASP A 537 4.87 12.50 30.79
C ASP A 537 4.70 13.44 29.58
N GLN A 538 3.47 13.59 29.10
CA GLN A 538 3.15 14.43 27.94
C GLN A 538 3.42 15.92 28.18
N SER A 539 3.43 16.35 29.44
CA SER A 539 3.70 17.73 29.83
C SER A 539 5.20 18.01 29.99
N GLU A 540 5.97 17.03 30.45
CA GLU A 540 7.36 17.20 30.90
C GLU A 540 8.40 16.60 29.96
N ILE A 541 8.03 15.60 29.16
CA ILE A 541 8.93 14.83 28.31
C ILE A 541 8.65 15.14 26.85
N ALA A 542 9.71 15.24 26.05
CA ALA A 542 9.60 15.48 24.63
C ALA A 542 8.73 14.41 23.96
N ALA A 543 7.82 14.84 23.09
CA ALA A 543 6.83 13.95 22.49
C ALA A 543 7.47 12.84 21.65
N SER A 544 8.57 13.17 20.96
CA SER A 544 9.34 12.21 20.15
C SER A 544 9.91 11.07 20.99
N ILE A 545 10.38 11.34 22.21
CA ILE A 545 10.90 10.35 23.16
C ILE A 545 9.77 9.42 23.62
N LEU A 546 8.58 9.97 23.91
CA LEU A 546 7.43 9.16 24.29
C LEU A 546 6.97 8.27 23.13
N TRP A 547 6.88 8.82 21.91
CA TRP A 547 6.53 8.05 20.71
C TRP A 547 7.52 6.93 20.44
N LEU A 548 8.83 7.19 20.58
CA LEU A 548 9.88 6.21 20.31
C LEU A 548 9.98 5.12 21.37
N LEU A 549 9.85 5.47 22.65
CA LEU A 549 10.15 4.54 23.75
C LEU A 549 8.92 3.81 24.28
N LYS A 550 7.75 4.46 24.31
CA LYS A 550 6.51 3.84 24.82
C LYS A 550 5.34 3.80 23.86
N GLY A 551 5.41 4.51 22.72
CA GLY A 551 4.35 4.50 21.70
C GLY A 551 4.13 3.13 21.07
N ASN A 552 3.03 3.00 20.33
CA ASN A 552 2.74 1.80 19.53
C ASN A 552 3.76 1.65 18.37
N ALA A 553 3.78 0.48 17.72
CA ALA A 553 4.77 0.17 16.70
C ALA A 553 4.86 1.23 15.58
N ALA A 554 3.74 1.81 15.14
CA ALA A 554 3.77 2.85 14.11
C ALA A 554 4.35 4.17 14.64
N GLN A 555 3.99 4.57 15.86
CA GLN A 555 4.57 5.76 16.49
C GLN A 555 6.10 5.61 16.62
N ARG A 556 6.57 4.44 17.03
CA ARG A 556 8.01 4.14 17.11
C ARG A 556 8.69 4.16 15.74
N ALA A 557 8.06 3.56 14.72
CA ALA A 557 8.59 3.56 13.36
C ALA A 557 8.68 4.99 12.79
N LEU A 558 7.62 5.80 12.95
CA LEU A 558 7.58 7.18 12.49
C LEU A 558 8.58 8.04 13.28
N ALA A 559 8.62 7.95 14.60
CA ALA A 559 9.59 8.70 15.42
C ALA A 559 11.04 8.34 15.07
N ALA A 560 11.35 7.05 14.88
CA ALA A 560 12.68 6.61 14.46
C ALA A 560 13.04 7.18 13.08
N TRP A 561 12.08 7.21 12.14
CA TRP A 561 12.27 7.83 10.83
C TRP A 561 12.52 9.34 10.95
N THR A 562 11.67 10.04 11.70
CA THR A 562 11.71 11.50 11.83
C THR A 562 13.01 11.99 12.47
N MET A 563 13.60 11.25 13.40
CA MET A 563 14.92 11.60 13.95
C MET A 563 16.04 11.61 12.91
N GLY A 564 15.88 10.91 11.78
CA GLY A 564 16.80 10.96 10.63
C GLY A 564 16.38 11.93 9.52
N TRP A 565 15.30 12.70 9.71
CA TRP A 565 14.80 13.64 8.72
C TRP A 565 15.52 14.98 8.85
N SER A 566 16.11 15.48 7.75
CA SER A 566 16.95 16.69 7.74
C SER A 566 16.28 17.91 8.34
N GLU A 567 15.02 18.16 8.00
CA GLU A 567 14.28 19.34 8.49
C GLU A 567 13.98 19.24 10.00
N ALA A 568 13.86 18.03 10.54
CA ALA A 568 13.71 17.82 11.98
C ALA A 568 15.03 18.02 12.71
N GLN A 569 16.14 17.56 12.13
CA GLN A 569 17.49 17.78 12.67
C GLN A 569 17.84 19.27 12.66
N GLU A 570 17.51 19.99 11.59
CA GLU A 570 17.68 21.44 11.51
C GLU A 570 16.88 22.17 12.60
N ALA A 571 15.64 21.74 12.86
CA ALA A 571 14.75 22.39 13.81
C ALA A 571 15.01 22.05 15.29
N SER A 572 15.59 20.89 15.59
CA SER A 572 15.73 20.36 16.97
C SER A 572 17.17 20.00 17.38
N GLY A 573 18.14 20.27 16.51
CA GLY A 573 19.52 19.83 16.65
C GLY A 573 19.71 18.37 16.22
N ASP A 574 20.95 17.90 16.23
CA ASP A 574 21.34 16.53 15.85
C ASP A 574 22.28 15.88 16.88
N ASP A 575 22.41 16.46 18.06
CA ASP A 575 23.40 16.09 19.06
C ASP A 575 22.89 15.06 20.08
N TRP A 576 21.59 14.80 20.21
CA TRP A 576 21.01 13.98 21.30
C TRP A 576 20.27 12.71 20.86
N GLN A 577 19.84 12.62 19.60
CA GLN A 577 18.92 11.60 19.11
C GLN A 577 19.56 10.21 19.04
N SER A 578 20.87 10.15 18.79
CA SER A 578 21.60 8.91 18.52
C SER A 578 21.50 7.89 19.67
N ILE A 579 21.55 8.34 20.93
CA ILE A 579 21.41 7.46 22.10
C ILE A 579 20.01 6.85 22.24
N TYR A 580 18.99 7.52 21.73
CA TYR A 580 17.59 7.06 21.74
C TYR A 580 17.32 6.12 20.57
N LEU A 581 17.79 6.47 19.38
CA LEU A 581 17.76 5.59 18.21
C LEU A 581 18.52 4.28 18.45
N ALA A 582 19.63 4.33 19.19
CA ALA A 582 20.35 3.13 19.59
C ALA A 582 19.45 2.16 20.39
N GLN A 583 18.60 2.64 21.30
CA GLN A 583 17.71 1.76 22.09
C GLN A 583 16.78 0.93 21.21
N VAL A 584 16.26 1.52 20.12
CA VAL A 584 15.31 0.84 19.23
C VAL A 584 15.98 -0.08 18.19
N LEU A 585 17.31 -0.20 18.20
CA LEU A 585 17.99 -1.33 17.53
C LEU A 585 17.59 -2.69 18.17
N ASN A 586 17.00 -2.67 19.37
CA ASN A 586 16.42 -3.84 20.03
C ASN A 586 14.88 -3.90 19.95
N ASP A 587 14.23 -3.11 19.10
CA ASP A 587 12.77 -3.16 18.94
C ASP A 587 12.30 -4.56 18.48
N PRO A 588 11.16 -5.10 18.94
CA PRO A 588 10.66 -6.40 18.44
C PRO A 588 10.32 -6.42 16.93
N TYR A 589 10.13 -5.27 16.29
CA TYR A 589 9.87 -5.14 14.86
C TYR A 589 11.18 -4.90 14.10
N LEU A 590 11.53 -5.83 13.21
CA LEU A 590 12.73 -5.72 12.37
C LEU A 590 12.74 -4.45 11.51
N ALA A 591 11.57 -4.02 11.02
CA ALA A 591 11.40 -2.78 10.28
C ALA A 591 11.89 -1.55 11.06
N ILE A 592 11.56 -1.47 12.36
CA ILE A 592 11.97 -0.33 13.21
C ILE A 592 13.50 -0.32 13.37
N ARG A 593 14.14 -1.48 13.50
CA ARG A 593 15.60 -1.58 13.58
C ARG A 593 16.28 -1.10 12.29
N LEU A 594 15.73 -1.46 11.13
CA LEU A 594 16.24 -1.01 9.83
C LEU A 594 16.08 0.51 9.64
N ILE A 595 14.93 1.06 10.06
CA ILE A 595 14.67 2.50 10.06
C ILE A 595 15.65 3.21 11.00
N ALA A 596 15.83 2.70 12.22
CA ALA A 596 16.75 3.27 13.20
C ALA A 596 18.19 3.27 12.69
N ARG A 597 18.67 2.19 12.06
CA ARG A 597 19.98 2.17 11.39
C ARG A 597 20.10 3.30 10.38
N ARG A 598 19.14 3.43 9.47
CA ARG A 598 19.20 4.46 8.41
C ARG A 598 19.23 5.86 9.03
N SER A 599 18.41 6.11 10.05
CA SER A 599 18.41 7.40 10.76
C SER A 599 19.73 7.63 11.50
N LEU A 600 20.30 6.64 12.18
CA LEU A 600 21.61 6.73 12.84
C LEU A 600 22.72 7.13 11.88
N GLN A 601 22.68 6.65 10.63
CA GLN A 601 23.67 6.97 9.60
C GLN A 601 23.59 8.41 9.07
N THR A 602 22.56 9.18 9.43
CA THR A 602 22.48 10.61 9.09
C THR A 602 23.28 11.50 10.05
N PHE A 603 23.67 10.98 11.22
CA PHE A 603 24.36 11.77 12.25
C PHE A 603 25.87 11.82 12.03
N PRO A 604 26.53 12.94 12.40
CA PRO A 604 27.98 13.07 12.34
C PRO A 604 28.72 11.90 13.03
N GLY A 605 29.72 11.34 12.36
CA GLY A 605 30.54 10.25 12.89
C GLY A 605 29.87 8.86 12.92
N LEU A 606 28.61 8.74 12.49
CA LEU A 606 27.88 7.47 12.43
C LEU A 606 27.57 6.97 11.01
N ALA A 607 27.74 7.80 9.98
CA ALA A 607 27.47 7.44 8.58
C ALA A 607 28.16 6.13 8.14
N ASP A 608 29.46 6.00 8.43
CA ASP A 608 30.27 4.84 8.06
C ASP A 608 30.25 3.71 9.11
N MET A 609 29.46 3.86 10.18
CA MET A 609 29.38 2.84 11.21
C MET A 609 28.66 1.61 10.66
N LYS A 610 29.34 0.45 10.70
CA LYS A 610 28.71 -0.82 10.38
C LYS A 610 27.71 -1.18 11.48
N LEU A 611 26.43 -1.24 11.10
CA LEU A 611 25.31 -1.54 11.98
C LEU A 611 24.54 -2.73 11.41
N GLU A 612 24.41 -3.80 12.19
CA GLU A 612 23.72 -5.04 11.83
C GLU A 612 22.36 -5.15 12.57
N PRO A 613 21.31 -4.41 12.14
CA PRO A 613 20.03 -4.37 12.85
C PRO A 613 19.29 -5.71 12.85
N LEU A 614 19.62 -6.60 11.90
CA LEU A 614 19.09 -7.95 11.81
C LEU A 614 20.04 -9.01 12.41
N GLY A 615 21.19 -8.58 12.91
CA GLY A 615 22.18 -9.45 13.55
C GLY A 615 21.73 -9.95 14.92
N THR A 616 22.62 -10.71 15.57
CA THR A 616 22.45 -11.27 16.91
C THR A 616 22.28 -10.19 17.98
N ASP A 617 21.75 -10.57 19.14
CA ASP A 617 21.59 -9.65 20.27
C ASP A 617 22.93 -9.06 20.73
N SER A 618 24.02 -9.82 20.63
CA SER A 618 25.37 -9.35 20.97
C SER A 618 25.86 -8.27 20.00
N GLU A 619 25.73 -8.50 18.69
CA GLU A 619 26.16 -7.52 17.67
C GLU A 619 25.42 -6.19 17.83
N ARG A 620 24.11 -6.26 18.14
CA ARG A 620 23.32 -5.05 18.39
C ARG A 620 23.71 -4.38 19.71
N ALA A 621 23.98 -5.15 20.77
CA ALA A 621 24.45 -4.59 22.04
C ALA A 621 25.80 -3.86 21.88
N ASP A 622 26.75 -4.42 21.14
CA ASP A 622 28.05 -3.81 20.87
C ASP A 622 27.91 -2.50 20.08
N ALA A 623 27.01 -2.47 19.09
CA ALA A 623 26.68 -1.27 18.33
C ALA A 623 26.08 -0.18 19.24
N ILE A 624 25.13 -0.54 20.11
CA ILE A 624 24.49 0.39 21.05
C ILE A 624 25.53 1.01 21.99
N LEU A 625 26.40 0.19 22.59
CA LEU A 625 27.46 0.66 23.48
C LEU A 625 28.44 1.59 22.76
N SER A 626 28.77 1.27 21.51
CA SER A 626 29.66 2.10 20.68
C SER A 626 29.04 3.45 20.34
N ILE A 627 27.74 3.51 20.03
CA ILE A 627 27.02 4.77 19.79
C ILE A 627 27.00 5.63 21.05
N ILE A 628 26.63 5.05 22.19
CA ILE A 628 26.59 5.75 23.49
C ILE A 628 27.99 6.26 23.86
N SER A 629 29.02 5.43 23.69
CA SER A 629 30.39 5.81 24.02
C SER A 629 30.94 6.92 23.11
N ARG A 630 30.48 7.05 21.88
CA ARG A 630 30.85 8.16 20.98
C ARG A 630 30.13 9.43 21.38
N TRP A 631 28.82 9.32 21.60
CA TRP A 631 28.01 10.45 22.07
C TRP A 631 28.60 11.06 23.35
N ASP A 632 29.04 10.23 24.30
CA ASP A 632 29.60 10.70 25.57
C ASP A 632 30.95 11.45 25.46
N GLN A 633 31.60 11.45 24.28
CA GLN A 633 32.88 12.14 24.08
C GLN A 633 32.73 13.66 23.95
N ASP A 634 31.59 14.12 23.45
CA ASP A 634 31.30 15.53 23.24
C ASP A 634 30.40 16.07 24.35
N PRO A 635 30.56 17.34 24.77
CA PRO A 635 29.69 17.93 25.76
C PRO A 635 28.32 18.28 25.17
N HIS A 636 27.25 17.79 25.80
CA HIS A 636 25.86 18.06 25.40
C HIS A 636 25.15 18.98 26.38
N GLU A 637 24.22 19.80 25.86
CA GLU A 637 23.41 20.67 26.71
C GLU A 637 22.41 19.86 27.56
N ALA A 638 22.23 20.27 28.81
CA ALA A 638 21.24 19.67 29.67
C ALA A 638 19.83 20.10 29.22
N ASN A 639 18.98 19.12 28.92
CA ASN A 639 17.58 19.36 28.55
C ASN A 639 16.68 18.36 29.27
N ALA A 640 15.86 18.88 30.19
CA ALA A 640 15.00 18.05 31.03
C ALA A 640 13.91 17.30 30.23
N ALA A 641 13.39 17.90 29.15
CA ALA A 641 12.39 17.27 28.29
C ALA A 641 12.99 16.11 27.48
N LEU A 642 14.28 16.21 27.16
CA LEU A 642 15.08 15.15 26.57
C LEU A 642 15.65 14.19 27.60
N LEU A 643 15.30 14.27 28.89
CA LEU A 643 15.85 13.43 29.95
C LEU A 643 17.39 13.50 30.07
N LEU A 644 17.97 14.62 29.65
CA LEU A 644 19.40 14.91 29.71
C LEU A 644 19.70 15.88 30.85
N GLY A 645 20.61 15.46 31.73
CA GLY A 645 21.19 16.29 32.78
C GLY A 645 22.56 16.86 32.39
N PRO A 646 23.18 17.67 33.27
CA PRO A 646 24.50 18.23 33.01
C PRO A 646 25.59 17.14 32.93
N ASN A 647 26.66 17.43 32.18
CA ASN A 647 27.79 16.52 31.95
C ASN A 647 27.33 15.16 31.37
N ASN A 648 26.51 15.21 30.31
CA ASN A 648 26.02 14.03 29.58
C ASN A 648 25.23 13.02 30.44
N ARG A 649 24.72 13.45 31.61
CA ARG A 649 24.02 12.54 32.52
C ARG A 649 22.61 12.25 32.02
N VAL A 650 22.44 11.10 31.37
CA VAL A 650 21.11 10.59 30.96
C VAL A 650 20.32 10.07 32.16
N LYS A 651 19.02 10.40 32.26
CA LYS A 651 18.11 9.88 33.30
C LYS A 651 17.64 8.45 33.00
N THR A 652 18.57 7.50 33.01
CA THR A 652 18.33 6.09 32.63
C THR A 652 17.18 5.43 33.38
N SER A 653 17.01 5.68 34.69
CA SER A 653 15.89 5.12 35.46
C SER A 653 14.51 5.57 34.98
N GLN A 654 14.40 6.79 34.45
CA GLN A 654 13.17 7.32 33.88
C GLN A 654 12.92 6.73 32.49
N ILE A 655 13.97 6.60 31.67
CA ILE A 655 13.92 5.91 30.38
C ILE A 655 13.42 4.46 30.56
N ASP A 656 13.99 3.71 31.50
CA ASP A 656 13.59 2.34 31.81
C ASP A 656 12.12 2.26 32.24
N ALA A 657 11.64 3.24 33.02
CA ALA A 657 10.26 3.30 33.46
C ALA A 657 9.28 3.59 32.31
N ILE A 658 9.69 4.40 31.34
CA ILE A 658 8.92 4.71 30.13
C ILE A 658 8.88 3.48 29.21
N MET A 659 10.01 2.83 28.96
CA MET A 659 10.07 1.65 28.09
C MET A 659 9.25 0.47 28.63
N LYS A 660 9.09 0.35 29.96
CA LYS A 660 8.20 -0.65 30.57
C LYS A 660 6.71 -0.41 30.29
N GLN A 661 6.34 0.78 29.84
CA GLN A 661 4.97 1.14 29.45
C GLN A 661 4.75 1.04 27.94
N ARG A 662 5.69 0.45 27.19
CA ARG A 662 5.60 0.37 25.74
C ARG A 662 4.33 -0.36 25.31
N ASP A 663 3.61 0.25 24.37
CA ASP A 663 2.50 -0.41 23.71
C ASP A 663 3.03 -1.49 22.74
N ASP A 664 2.94 -2.73 23.21
CA ASP A 664 3.29 -3.95 22.47
C ASP A 664 2.07 -4.61 21.82
N THR A 665 0.96 -3.89 21.67
CA THR A 665 -0.19 -4.36 20.88
C THR A 665 0.29 -4.72 19.46
N PRO A 666 0.09 -5.97 19.00
CA PRO A 666 0.53 -6.38 17.68
C PRO A 666 -0.09 -5.51 16.59
N MET A 667 0.74 -5.01 15.69
CA MET A 667 0.35 -4.13 14.61
C MET A 667 0.89 -4.66 13.28
N ASN A 668 0.04 -4.70 12.27
CA ASN A 668 0.43 -5.10 10.93
C ASN A 668 0.04 -3.99 9.95
N LEU A 669 1.03 -3.20 9.55
CA LEU A 669 0.91 -2.22 8.46
C LEU A 669 1.62 -2.80 7.24
N ALA A 670 0.82 -3.32 6.31
CA ALA A 670 1.26 -3.82 5.02
C ALA A 670 0.51 -3.06 3.92
N GLU A 671 1.25 -2.68 2.89
CA GLU A 671 0.74 -1.99 1.70
C GLU A 671 -0.13 -2.88 0.81
#